data_AF-A0A951P6C0-F1
#
_entry.id   AF-A0A951P6C0-F1
#
_cell.length_a   1.000
_cell.length_b   1.000
_cell.length_c   1.000
_cell.angle_alpha   90.00
_cell.angle_beta   90.00
_cell.angle_gamma   90.00
#
_symmetry.space_group_name_H-M   'P 1'
#
loop_
_entity.id
_entity.type
_entity.pdbx_description
1 polymer ?
#
loop_
_entity_poly.entity_id
_entity_poly.type
_entity_poly.pdbx_seq_one_letter_code
_entity_poly.pdbx_strand_id
1 'polypeptide(L)'
;MNPRATRQERQLAQRIRELEREVELAQAERDQYRGRVSAIESSKFWQLRRRWMQLKNRLGGQELLDWQPELPDIPPVSELLPEPEEPIYDRWRRAYAPRPADYARMAETVDIFPVKPLISILVPVYNPPEPYLRAAIDSVLGQIYPHWELCLADDASTAPYVRPLLEAYVAQDSRIKVTFRPETGHISRCSNSALELATGEFVALLDHDDLLAPDALYEAALLLNKHPEADFIYTDEDKIDEQGDFSNPAFKPDWSPDSFLCRMYSCHLSFYRRSIVNAIGGLRVGFEGSQDYDLVLRFTEQTDRVFHIPKVLYHWRIHDASIAQSAAAKPYAYDASERALQEALQRRQEPGQVLSIPQHPGHYIIRYEILEQKLVSIIIPTRDLSELLDPCLISIFGESNYPNYEVIVIDNGSVEAKTQDLFKKWQAKEPSRFQVYPLDIPFNYSRINNFAATKASGEFLLFLNNDTKVITPDWMTAMVEQAQRPSVGAVGGKLLYADGTIQHAGVVLGIAAATGHSHKHFPADAFGYMGQIVSICNYAAVTGACLMCRKALFEQVGGFEETLTIGYNDIDLCLKFLELGLRNIYLPHVQLYHYESKSRGEDLAPDKQARFFEETDWMRQRWPNWMQHDPYYNPNLTRRHENYQIRDPEAQTTPTPASTPRPWPDSPPAFYPPT
;
A
#
# COMPACT_ATOMS: atom_id res chain seq x y z
N MET A 1 7.74 -35.76 17.53
CA MET A 1 7.30 -34.59 16.75
C MET A 1 6.99 -35.05 15.34
N ASN A 2 5.75 -34.81 14.88
CA ASN A 2 5.33 -35.12 13.52
C ASN A 2 6.04 -34.16 12.55
N PRO A 3 6.84 -34.63 11.57
CA PRO A 3 7.61 -33.76 10.69
C PRO A 3 6.73 -32.92 9.73
N ARG A 4 5.42 -33.19 9.67
CA ARG A 4 4.43 -32.45 8.88
C ARG A 4 3.73 -31.30 9.59
N ALA A 5 4.07 -31.02 10.85
CA ALA A 5 3.36 -29.99 11.60
C ALA A 5 3.68 -28.57 11.06
N THR A 6 2.64 -27.77 10.81
CA THR A 6 2.74 -26.40 10.28
C THR A 6 3.46 -25.48 11.26
N ARG A 7 3.96 -24.32 10.80
CA ARG A 7 4.66 -23.34 11.67
C ARG A 7 3.77 -22.89 12.83
N GLN A 8 2.47 -22.70 12.58
CA GLN A 8 1.47 -22.37 13.60
C GLN A 8 1.27 -23.51 14.60
N GLU A 9 1.19 -24.77 14.16
CA GLU A 9 1.07 -25.91 15.07
C GLU A 9 2.29 -26.04 16.00
N ARG A 10 3.49 -25.72 15.50
CA ARG A 10 4.72 -25.72 16.33
C ARG A 10 4.73 -24.57 17.33
N GLN A 11 4.28 -23.38 16.93
CA GLN A 11 4.16 -22.21 17.81
C GLN A 11 3.09 -22.43 18.88
N LEU A 12 1.93 -22.97 18.51
CA LEU A 12 0.86 -23.33 19.44
C LEU A 12 1.33 -24.41 20.42
N ALA A 13 1.99 -25.46 19.95
CA ALA A 13 2.55 -26.50 20.81
C ALA A 13 3.64 -25.97 21.76
N GLN A 14 4.39 -24.94 21.35
CA GLN A 14 5.35 -24.27 22.23
C GLN A 14 4.64 -23.42 23.28
N ARG A 15 3.61 -22.65 22.89
CA ARG A 15 2.82 -21.82 23.81
C ARG A 15 2.07 -22.67 24.84
N ILE A 16 1.53 -23.82 24.44
CA ILE A 16 0.93 -24.81 25.35
C ILE A 16 1.93 -25.23 26.42
N ARG A 17 3.17 -25.59 26.04
CA ARG A 17 4.22 -25.99 26.99
C ARG A 17 4.66 -24.87 27.93
N GLU A 18 4.65 -23.62 27.47
CA GLU A 18 4.95 -22.45 28.29
C GLU A 18 3.83 -22.21 29.32
N LEU A 19 2.57 -22.23 28.88
CA LEU A 19 1.40 -22.08 29.75
C LEU A 19 1.29 -23.21 30.77
N GLU A 20 1.59 -24.45 30.40
CA GLU A 20 1.65 -25.60 31.33
C GLU A 20 2.66 -25.35 32.47
N ARG A 21 3.84 -24.79 32.15
CA ARG A 21 4.85 -24.43 33.17
C ARG A 21 4.42 -23.26 34.04
N GLU A 22 3.80 -22.25 33.46
CA GLU A 22 3.28 -21.10 34.21
C GLU A 22 2.19 -21.53 35.20
N VAL A 23 1.27 -22.41 34.78
CA VAL A 23 0.24 -23.01 35.65
C VAL A 23 0.87 -23.86 36.75
N GLU A 24 1.88 -24.69 36.44
CA GLU A 24 2.58 -25.52 37.43
C GLU A 24 3.28 -24.66 38.51
N LEU A 25 3.95 -23.58 38.10
CA LEU A 25 4.58 -22.63 39.02
C LEU A 25 3.55 -21.92 39.91
N ALA A 26 2.45 -21.45 39.32
CA ALA A 26 1.37 -20.80 40.07
C ALA A 26 0.70 -21.77 41.07
N GLN A 27 0.52 -23.04 40.70
CA GLN A 27 0.01 -24.08 41.59
C GLN A 27 0.96 -24.34 42.77
N ALA A 28 2.26 -24.45 42.50
CA ALA A 28 3.27 -24.63 43.53
C ALA A 28 3.33 -23.45 44.52
N GLU A 29 3.24 -22.21 44.02
CA GLU A 29 3.20 -21.01 44.86
C GLU A 29 1.92 -20.99 45.73
N ARG A 30 0.78 -21.33 45.14
CA ARG A 30 -0.52 -21.44 45.85
C ARG A 30 -0.47 -22.46 46.98
N ASP A 31 0.13 -23.63 46.74
CA ASP A 31 0.29 -24.68 47.75
C ASP A 31 1.23 -24.25 48.88
N GLN A 32 2.30 -23.50 48.55
CA GLN A 32 3.17 -22.88 49.55
C GLN A 32 2.42 -21.87 50.44
N TYR A 33 1.58 -21.01 49.85
CA TYR A 33 0.74 -20.08 50.62
C TYR A 33 -0.27 -20.82 51.50
N ARG A 34 -0.96 -21.86 51.00
CA ARG A 34 -1.83 -22.71 51.81
C ARG A 34 -1.09 -23.32 53.00
N GLY A 35 0.13 -23.83 52.77
CA GLY A 35 0.98 -24.35 53.84
C GLY A 35 1.29 -23.31 54.93
N ARG A 36 1.60 -22.07 54.53
CA ARG A 36 1.86 -20.95 55.47
C ARG A 36 0.60 -20.54 56.24
N VAL A 37 -0.55 -20.44 55.57
CA VAL A 37 -1.84 -20.13 56.22
C VAL A 37 -2.19 -21.23 57.24
N SER A 38 -2.08 -22.51 56.86
CA SER A 38 -2.31 -23.62 57.78
C SER A 38 -1.35 -23.62 58.97
N ALA A 39 -0.07 -23.27 58.78
CA ALA A 39 0.91 -23.13 59.85
C ALA A 39 0.57 -21.97 60.81
N ILE A 40 0.06 -20.86 60.28
CA ILE A 40 -0.40 -19.72 61.06
C ILE A 40 -1.64 -20.09 61.87
N GLU A 41 -2.65 -20.73 61.25
CA GLU A 41 -3.90 -21.15 61.89
C GLU A 41 -3.69 -22.20 62.99
N SER A 42 -2.70 -23.09 62.81
CA SER A 42 -2.32 -24.09 63.81
C SER A 42 -1.44 -23.55 64.94
N SER A 43 -0.94 -22.31 64.83
CA SER A 43 -0.10 -21.70 65.86
C SER A 43 -0.88 -21.39 67.15
N LYS A 44 -0.22 -21.54 68.31
CA LYS A 44 -0.81 -21.26 69.63
C LYS A 44 -1.35 -19.83 69.74
N PHE A 45 -0.65 -18.86 69.13
CA PHE A 45 -1.06 -17.46 69.11
C PHE A 45 -2.39 -17.29 68.38
N TRP A 46 -2.55 -17.89 67.19
CA TRP A 46 -3.76 -17.78 66.40
C TRP A 46 -4.95 -18.51 67.06
N GLN A 47 -4.71 -19.69 67.63
CA GLN A 47 -5.74 -20.40 68.41
C GLN A 47 -6.19 -19.60 69.65
N LEU A 48 -5.26 -18.92 70.36
CA LEU A 48 -5.61 -18.02 71.47
C LEU A 48 -6.39 -16.80 70.98
N ARG A 49 -5.94 -16.16 69.90
CA ARG A 49 -6.63 -15.02 69.27
C ARG A 49 -8.05 -15.40 68.86
N ARG A 50 -8.25 -16.58 68.27
CA ARG A 50 -9.56 -17.11 67.88
C ARG A 50 -10.47 -17.33 69.09
N ARG A 51 -9.95 -17.92 70.17
CA ARG A 51 -10.68 -18.07 71.45
C ARG A 51 -11.04 -16.73 72.09
N TRP A 52 -10.12 -15.76 72.07
CA TRP A 52 -10.37 -14.41 72.59
C TRP A 52 -11.41 -13.65 71.76
N MET A 53 -11.36 -13.76 70.43
CA MET A 53 -12.37 -13.19 69.52
C MET A 53 -13.75 -13.82 69.74
N GLN A 54 -13.84 -15.15 69.92
CA GLN A 54 -15.10 -15.83 70.28
C GLN A 54 -15.66 -15.35 71.64
N LEU A 55 -14.78 -15.09 72.61
CA LEU A 55 -15.18 -14.53 73.91
C LEU A 55 -15.67 -13.08 73.79
N LYS A 56 -15.01 -12.26 72.96
CA LYS A 56 -15.37 -10.87 72.68
C LYS A 56 -16.71 -10.76 71.94
N ASN A 57 -16.99 -11.65 70.99
CA ASN A 57 -18.27 -11.68 70.28
C ASN A 57 -19.43 -12.10 71.22
N ARG A 58 -19.19 -12.97 72.21
CA ARG A 58 -20.17 -13.29 73.26
C ARG A 58 -20.50 -12.12 74.21
N LEU A 59 -19.65 -11.09 74.25
CA LEU A 59 -19.82 -9.90 75.09
C LEU A 59 -20.36 -8.68 74.31
N GLY A 60 -20.93 -8.88 73.13
CA GLY A 60 -21.63 -7.84 72.36
C GLY A 60 -20.75 -7.03 71.38
N GLY A 61 -19.58 -7.54 71.00
CA GLY A 61 -18.81 -6.98 69.87
C GLY A 61 -19.39 -7.39 68.51
N GLN A 62 -19.44 -6.46 67.56
CA GLN A 62 -19.82 -6.71 66.15
C GLN A 62 -19.02 -7.86 65.51
N GLU A 63 -19.68 -8.65 64.67
CA GLU A 63 -19.05 -9.66 63.81
C GLU A 63 -17.98 -9.02 62.92
N LEU A 64 -16.71 -9.20 63.28
CA LEU A 64 -15.63 -9.10 62.32
C LEU A 64 -15.66 -10.37 61.47
N LEU A 65 -16.04 -10.19 60.19
CA LEU A 65 -16.04 -11.20 59.12
C LEU A 65 -15.00 -12.30 59.35
N ASP A 66 -15.43 -13.56 59.24
CA ASP A 66 -14.55 -14.70 58.97
C ASP A 66 -13.85 -14.47 57.63
N TRP A 67 -12.79 -13.67 57.63
CA TRP A 67 -11.94 -13.48 56.47
C TRP A 67 -11.12 -14.76 56.26
N GLN A 68 -11.61 -15.63 55.39
CA GLN A 68 -10.81 -16.66 54.74
C GLN A 68 -10.24 -16.06 53.47
N PRO A 69 -8.91 -16.09 53.23
CA PRO A 69 -8.39 -15.76 51.93
C PRO A 69 -8.86 -16.84 50.94
N GLU A 70 -9.87 -16.54 50.14
CA GLU A 70 -10.17 -17.31 48.93
C GLU A 70 -9.00 -17.08 47.96
N LEU A 71 -8.18 -18.11 47.79
CA LEU A 71 -7.17 -18.12 46.73
C LEU A 71 -7.91 -18.34 45.40
N PRO A 72 -7.71 -17.49 44.39
CA PRO A 72 -8.39 -17.65 43.10
C PRO A 72 -8.07 -19.01 42.49
N ASP A 73 -9.07 -19.62 41.85
CA ASP A 73 -8.88 -20.84 41.09
C ASP A 73 -8.02 -20.55 39.85
N ILE A 74 -7.04 -21.42 39.60
CA ILE A 74 -6.21 -21.35 38.39
C ILE A 74 -6.95 -22.15 37.31
N PRO A 75 -7.41 -21.51 36.22
CA PRO A 75 -8.16 -22.19 35.17
C PRO A 75 -7.30 -23.24 34.46
N PRO A 76 -7.89 -24.30 33.88
CA PRO A 76 -7.15 -25.28 33.08
C PRO A 76 -6.53 -24.61 31.85
N VAL A 77 -5.39 -25.13 31.38
CA VAL A 77 -4.67 -24.58 30.20
C VAL A 77 -5.58 -24.48 28.97
N SER A 78 -6.56 -25.37 28.82
CA SER A 78 -7.57 -25.32 27.74
C SER A 78 -8.42 -24.05 27.72
N GLU A 79 -8.65 -23.42 28.89
CA GLU A 79 -9.39 -22.15 29.01
C GLU A 79 -8.47 -20.92 28.91
N LEU A 80 -7.16 -21.13 29.00
CA LEU A 80 -6.12 -20.10 28.82
C LEU A 80 -5.62 -20.01 27.38
N LEU A 81 -5.92 -21.03 26.56
CA LEU A 81 -5.66 -20.97 25.13
C LEU A 81 -6.67 -20.03 24.50
N PRO A 82 -6.23 -19.01 23.75
CA PRO A 82 -7.16 -18.31 22.88
C PRO A 82 -7.80 -19.34 21.96
N GLU A 83 -9.13 -19.30 21.84
CA GLU A 83 -9.84 -19.93 20.71
C GLU A 83 -9.05 -19.55 19.44
N PRO A 84 -8.76 -20.51 18.54
CA PRO A 84 -8.03 -20.18 17.32
C PRO A 84 -8.85 -19.13 16.56
N GLU A 85 -8.43 -17.88 16.64
CA GLU A 85 -9.10 -16.79 15.93
C GLU A 85 -9.03 -17.12 14.44
N GLU A 86 -10.21 -17.21 13.81
CA GLU A 86 -10.34 -17.32 12.35
C GLU A 86 -9.43 -16.27 11.72
N PRO A 87 -8.51 -16.62 10.79
CA PRO A 87 -7.63 -15.65 10.16
C PRO A 87 -8.41 -14.45 9.64
N ILE A 88 -7.88 -13.24 9.81
CA ILE A 88 -8.57 -11.99 9.42
C ILE A 88 -9.02 -12.01 7.95
N TYR A 89 -8.28 -12.71 7.09
CA TYR A 89 -8.67 -12.85 5.70
C TYR A 89 -9.91 -13.71 5.50
N ASP A 90 -10.07 -14.82 6.24
CA ASP A 90 -11.26 -15.66 6.17
C ASP A 90 -12.50 -14.91 6.66
N ARG A 91 -12.36 -14.13 7.75
CA ARG A 91 -13.42 -13.20 8.20
C ARG A 91 -13.80 -12.20 7.12
N TRP A 92 -12.80 -11.60 6.47
CA TRP A 92 -13.01 -10.67 5.36
C TRP A 92 -13.73 -11.36 4.19
N ARG A 93 -13.29 -12.55 3.75
CA ARG A 93 -13.93 -13.30 2.65
C ARG A 93 -15.36 -13.66 3.00
N ARG A 94 -15.63 -14.14 4.21
CA ARG A 94 -16.99 -14.43 4.69
C ARG A 94 -17.90 -13.21 4.64
N ALA A 95 -17.37 -12.02 4.92
CA ALA A 95 -18.14 -10.78 4.92
C ALA A 95 -18.35 -10.17 3.52
N TYR A 96 -17.38 -10.30 2.61
CA TYR A 96 -17.38 -9.58 1.33
C TYR A 96 -17.50 -10.46 0.09
N ALA A 97 -17.27 -11.78 0.16
CA ALA A 97 -17.48 -12.68 -0.96
C ALA A 97 -18.98 -12.83 -1.27
N PRO A 98 -19.38 -12.94 -2.55
CA PRO A 98 -20.78 -13.09 -2.88
C PRO A 98 -21.35 -14.42 -2.38
N ARG A 99 -22.58 -14.37 -1.87
CA ARG A 99 -23.35 -15.54 -1.44
C ARG A 99 -24.14 -16.12 -2.62
N PRO A 100 -24.67 -17.35 -2.53
CA PRO A 100 -25.48 -17.94 -3.60
C PRO A 100 -26.67 -17.06 -4.08
N ALA A 101 -27.32 -16.33 -3.17
CA ALA A 101 -28.38 -15.39 -3.52
C ALA A 101 -27.87 -14.13 -4.24
N ASP A 102 -26.60 -13.76 -4.04
CA ASP A 102 -25.97 -12.64 -4.74
C ASP A 102 -25.67 -13.05 -6.18
N TYR A 103 -25.19 -14.28 -6.41
CA TYR A 103 -24.97 -14.84 -7.75
C TYR A 103 -26.26 -14.93 -8.59
N ALA A 104 -27.38 -15.35 -7.99
CA ALA A 104 -28.66 -15.38 -8.68
C ALA A 104 -29.09 -13.97 -9.16
N ARG A 105 -28.91 -12.95 -8.31
CA ARG A 105 -29.21 -11.56 -8.66
C ARG A 105 -28.27 -11.01 -9.72
N MET A 106 -26.99 -11.39 -9.69
CA MET A 106 -26.02 -11.03 -10.73
C MET A 106 -26.47 -11.59 -12.09
N ALA A 107 -26.89 -12.86 -12.14
CA ALA A 107 -27.41 -13.49 -13.36
C ALA A 107 -28.62 -12.73 -13.94
N GLU A 108 -29.60 -12.38 -13.09
CA GLU A 108 -30.75 -11.55 -13.50
C GLU A 108 -30.31 -10.15 -13.99
N THR A 109 -29.26 -9.59 -13.40
CA THR A 109 -28.74 -8.26 -13.77
C THR A 109 -28.06 -8.29 -15.14
N VAL A 110 -27.42 -9.40 -15.52
CA VAL A 110 -26.82 -9.55 -16.86
C VAL A 110 -27.86 -9.40 -17.96
N ASP A 111 -29.09 -9.88 -17.75
CA ASP A 111 -30.14 -9.83 -18.76
C ASP A 111 -30.51 -8.41 -19.16
N ILE A 112 -30.37 -7.45 -18.23
CA ILE A 112 -30.73 -6.04 -18.43
C ILE A 112 -29.54 -5.15 -18.80
N PHE A 113 -28.31 -5.69 -18.91
CA PHE A 113 -27.15 -4.90 -19.34
C PHE A 113 -27.33 -4.35 -20.77
N PRO A 114 -27.19 -3.02 -20.98
CA PRO A 114 -27.20 -2.42 -22.31
C PRO A 114 -26.06 -2.92 -23.20
N VAL A 115 -24.87 -3.12 -22.63
CA VAL A 115 -23.69 -3.61 -23.34
C VAL A 115 -23.31 -4.98 -22.77
N LYS A 116 -23.19 -5.97 -23.66
CA LYS A 116 -22.82 -7.34 -23.31
C LYS A 116 -21.58 -7.75 -24.12
N PRO A 117 -20.40 -7.20 -23.79
CA PRO A 117 -19.19 -7.46 -24.55
C PRO A 117 -18.82 -8.94 -24.46
N LEU A 118 -18.44 -9.54 -25.59
CA LEU A 118 -17.85 -10.88 -25.60
C LEU A 118 -16.43 -10.80 -25.05
N ILE A 119 -16.13 -11.60 -24.03
CA ILE A 119 -14.80 -11.68 -23.41
C ILE A 119 -14.14 -13.00 -23.84
N SER A 120 -12.97 -12.93 -24.48
CA SER A 120 -12.17 -14.10 -24.84
C SER A 120 -11.10 -14.37 -23.78
N ILE A 121 -11.18 -15.51 -23.10
CA ILE A 121 -10.20 -15.92 -22.09
C ILE A 121 -9.08 -16.69 -22.80
N LEU A 122 -7.84 -16.21 -22.69
CA LEU A 122 -6.67 -16.79 -23.33
C LEU A 122 -5.95 -17.68 -22.32
N VAL A 123 -5.79 -18.96 -22.65
CA VAL A 123 -5.15 -19.95 -21.77
C VAL A 123 -4.05 -20.70 -22.53
N PRO A 124 -2.77 -20.35 -22.33
CA PRO A 124 -1.65 -21.14 -22.81
C PRO A 124 -1.49 -22.41 -21.95
N VAL A 125 -1.37 -23.58 -22.57
CA VAL A 125 -1.33 -24.88 -21.88
C VAL A 125 -0.03 -25.61 -22.18
N TYR A 126 0.71 -26.00 -21.13
CA TYR A 126 1.85 -26.91 -21.26
C TYR A 126 1.99 -27.86 -20.06
N ASN A 127 1.57 -29.11 -20.20
CA ASN A 127 1.69 -30.15 -19.16
C ASN A 127 1.19 -29.79 -17.73
N PRO A 128 0.08 -29.03 -17.53
CA PRO A 128 -0.44 -28.76 -16.19
C PRO A 128 -0.99 -30.05 -15.55
N PRO A 129 -0.89 -30.27 -14.24
CA PRO A 129 -1.56 -31.39 -13.57
C PRO A 129 -3.04 -31.48 -13.95
N GLU A 130 -3.54 -32.67 -14.30
CA GLU A 130 -4.91 -32.86 -14.81
C GLU A 130 -5.98 -32.22 -13.93
N PRO A 131 -5.97 -32.37 -12.57
CA PRO A 131 -6.99 -31.76 -11.72
C PRO A 131 -6.99 -30.23 -11.79
N TYR A 132 -5.83 -29.60 -11.99
CA TYR A 132 -5.71 -28.14 -12.04
C TYR A 132 -6.19 -27.59 -13.38
N LEU A 133 -5.82 -28.23 -14.50
CA LEU A 133 -6.35 -27.87 -15.82
C LEU A 133 -7.86 -28.02 -15.89
N ARG A 134 -8.38 -29.11 -15.32
CA ARG A 134 -9.82 -29.33 -15.19
C ARG A 134 -10.49 -28.21 -14.39
N ALA A 135 -9.96 -27.90 -13.21
CA ALA A 135 -10.51 -26.84 -12.35
C ALA A 135 -10.43 -25.45 -13.00
N ALA A 136 -9.36 -25.13 -13.73
CA ALA A 136 -9.23 -23.88 -14.47
C ALA A 136 -10.33 -23.74 -15.54
N ILE A 137 -10.52 -24.76 -16.38
CA ILE A 137 -11.58 -24.78 -17.41
C ILE A 137 -12.97 -24.72 -16.76
N ASP A 138 -13.21 -25.49 -15.69
CA ASP A 138 -14.48 -25.51 -14.98
C ASP A 138 -14.80 -24.16 -14.31
N SER A 139 -13.78 -23.41 -13.87
CA SER A 139 -13.96 -22.06 -13.31
C SER A 139 -14.45 -21.04 -14.36
N VAL A 140 -14.09 -21.23 -15.63
CA VAL A 140 -14.60 -20.43 -16.76
C VAL A 140 -16.02 -20.88 -17.13
N LEU A 141 -16.27 -22.20 -17.16
CA LEU A 141 -17.61 -22.75 -17.39
C LEU A 141 -18.64 -22.28 -16.35
N GLY A 142 -18.19 -22.11 -15.10
CA GLY A 142 -19.00 -21.66 -13.97
C GLY A 142 -19.24 -20.15 -13.89
N GLN A 143 -18.76 -19.34 -14.85
CA GLN A 143 -18.94 -17.89 -14.83
C GLN A 143 -20.41 -17.49 -14.97
N ILE A 144 -20.84 -16.54 -14.14
CA ILE A 144 -22.22 -16.02 -14.13
C ILE A 144 -22.54 -15.25 -15.41
N TYR A 145 -21.57 -14.48 -15.90
CA TYR A 145 -21.69 -13.78 -17.16
C TYR A 145 -21.53 -14.79 -18.32
N PRO A 146 -22.50 -14.93 -19.24
CA PRO A 146 -22.50 -16.03 -20.21
C PRO A 146 -21.80 -15.70 -21.54
N HIS A 147 -21.50 -14.42 -21.80
CA HIS A 147 -20.93 -13.95 -23.07
C HIS A 147 -19.39 -14.03 -23.04
N TRP A 148 -18.89 -15.25 -23.06
CA TRP A 148 -17.47 -15.55 -23.12
C TRP A 148 -17.14 -16.62 -24.14
N GLU A 149 -15.86 -16.70 -24.48
CA GLU A 149 -15.25 -17.83 -25.16
C GLU A 149 -13.90 -18.17 -24.53
N LEU A 150 -13.56 -19.45 -24.50
CA LEU A 150 -12.32 -19.95 -23.92
C LEU A 150 -11.38 -20.36 -25.04
N CYS A 151 -10.29 -19.62 -25.21
CA CYS A 151 -9.31 -19.81 -26.27
C CYS A 151 -8.05 -20.47 -25.69
N LEU A 152 -7.95 -21.78 -25.88
CA LEU A 152 -6.84 -22.61 -25.40
C LEU A 152 -5.81 -22.83 -26.51
N ALA A 153 -4.54 -22.67 -26.18
CA ALA A 153 -3.44 -23.09 -27.04
C ALA A 153 -2.59 -24.13 -26.31
N ASP A 154 -2.56 -25.36 -26.81
CA ASP A 154 -1.66 -26.40 -26.30
C ASP A 154 -0.27 -26.24 -26.93
N ASP A 155 0.73 -25.94 -26.11
CA ASP A 155 2.12 -25.70 -26.49
C ASP A 155 2.90 -26.99 -26.73
N ALA A 156 2.30 -27.94 -27.47
CA ALA A 156 2.84 -29.28 -27.68
C ALA A 156 3.09 -30.05 -26.36
N SER A 157 2.07 -30.12 -25.50
CA SER A 157 2.13 -30.92 -24.25
C SER A 157 2.52 -32.37 -24.54
N THR A 158 3.41 -32.90 -23.71
CA THR A 158 3.88 -34.30 -23.74
C THR A 158 3.04 -35.21 -22.85
N ALA A 159 2.29 -34.64 -21.91
CA ALA A 159 1.38 -35.37 -21.04
C ALA A 159 0.18 -35.94 -21.85
N PRO A 160 -0.04 -37.26 -21.83
CA PRO A 160 -0.96 -37.93 -22.76
C PRO A 160 -2.44 -37.60 -22.53
N TYR A 161 -2.81 -37.06 -21.36
CA TYR A 161 -4.19 -36.69 -21.05
C TYR A 161 -4.59 -35.31 -21.58
N VAL A 162 -3.64 -34.41 -21.85
CA VAL A 162 -3.94 -33.00 -22.16
C VAL A 162 -4.82 -32.89 -23.40
N ARG A 163 -4.38 -33.46 -24.53
CA ARG A 163 -5.16 -33.41 -25.77
C ARG A 163 -6.55 -34.05 -25.65
N PRO A 164 -6.70 -35.31 -25.16
CA PRO A 164 -8.02 -35.90 -24.96
C PRO A 164 -8.92 -35.08 -24.04
N LEU A 165 -8.36 -34.46 -22.99
CA LEU A 165 -9.11 -33.61 -22.07
C LEU A 165 -9.65 -32.35 -22.77
N LEU A 166 -8.79 -31.65 -23.50
CA LEU A 166 -9.19 -30.44 -24.24
C LEU A 166 -10.23 -30.76 -25.32
N GLU A 167 -10.06 -31.86 -26.06
CA GLU A 167 -11.03 -32.32 -27.06
C GLU A 167 -12.40 -32.66 -26.43
N ALA A 168 -12.41 -33.26 -25.23
CA ALA A 168 -13.65 -33.54 -24.51
C ALA A 168 -14.40 -32.26 -24.12
N TYR A 169 -13.69 -31.22 -23.67
CA TYR A 169 -14.31 -29.93 -23.34
C TYR A 169 -14.85 -29.20 -24.58
N VAL A 170 -14.13 -29.23 -25.70
CA VAL A 170 -14.63 -28.68 -26.99
C VAL A 170 -15.92 -29.39 -27.43
N ALA A 171 -16.01 -30.71 -27.23
CA ALA A 171 -17.22 -31.47 -27.53
C ALA A 171 -18.39 -31.14 -26.58
N GLN A 172 -18.10 -30.66 -25.37
CA GLN A 172 -19.10 -30.33 -24.34
C GLN A 172 -19.68 -28.91 -24.49
N ASP A 173 -18.86 -27.92 -24.85
CA ASP A 173 -19.30 -26.52 -24.98
C ASP A 173 -18.67 -25.84 -26.20
N SER A 174 -19.51 -25.37 -27.12
CA SER A 174 -19.09 -24.72 -28.37
C SER A 174 -18.35 -23.39 -28.19
N ARG A 175 -18.39 -22.79 -27.00
CA ARG A 175 -17.63 -21.57 -26.66
C ARG A 175 -16.15 -21.86 -26.39
N ILE A 176 -15.78 -23.14 -26.25
CA ILE A 176 -14.39 -23.57 -26.04
C ILE A 176 -13.73 -23.84 -27.39
N LYS A 177 -12.61 -23.16 -27.63
CA LYS A 177 -11.79 -23.24 -28.83
C LYS A 177 -10.40 -23.69 -28.45
N VAL A 178 -9.83 -24.64 -29.19
CA VAL A 178 -8.49 -25.18 -28.91
C VAL A 178 -7.67 -25.17 -30.20
N THR A 179 -6.40 -24.76 -30.09
CA THR A 179 -5.38 -24.99 -31.11
C THR A 179 -4.25 -25.84 -30.54
N PHE A 180 -3.73 -26.77 -31.34
CA PHE A 180 -2.62 -27.64 -30.95
C PHE A 180 -1.38 -27.27 -31.73
N ARG A 181 -0.38 -26.72 -31.04
CA ARG A 181 0.86 -26.30 -31.68
C ARG A 181 1.72 -27.53 -32.05
N PRO A 182 2.41 -27.51 -33.20
CA PRO A 182 3.26 -28.63 -33.62
C PRO A 182 4.58 -28.70 -32.83
N GLU A 183 5.00 -27.60 -32.22
CA GLU A 183 6.23 -27.46 -31.45
C GLU A 183 6.01 -26.44 -30.32
N THR A 184 6.77 -26.59 -29.24
CA THR A 184 6.79 -25.67 -28.10
C THR A 184 7.28 -24.30 -28.55
N GLY A 185 6.54 -23.22 -28.28
CA GLY A 185 7.02 -21.85 -28.45
C GLY A 185 7.02 -21.02 -27.18
N HIS A 186 6.91 -21.66 -26.03
CA HIS A 186 6.85 -21.01 -24.71
C HIS A 186 5.66 -20.05 -24.59
N ILE A 187 5.59 -19.37 -23.45
CA ILE A 187 4.43 -18.58 -23.04
C ILE A 187 4.03 -17.54 -24.08
N SER A 188 4.94 -16.72 -24.62
CA SER A 188 4.58 -15.63 -25.54
C SER A 188 3.94 -16.13 -26.85
N ARG A 189 4.54 -17.11 -27.53
CA ARG A 189 3.96 -17.63 -28.79
C ARG A 189 2.69 -18.43 -28.54
N CYS A 190 2.62 -19.12 -27.40
CA CYS A 190 1.46 -19.91 -27.02
C CYS A 190 0.25 -18.99 -26.75
N SER A 191 0.45 -17.96 -25.93
CA SER A 191 -0.56 -16.93 -25.67
C SER A 191 -1.00 -16.21 -26.95
N ASN A 192 -0.09 -15.93 -27.88
CA ASN A 192 -0.48 -15.38 -29.19
C ASN A 192 -1.30 -16.36 -30.04
N SER A 193 -1.02 -17.66 -29.98
CA SER A 193 -1.83 -18.68 -30.67
C SER A 193 -3.25 -18.76 -30.07
N ALA A 194 -3.38 -18.56 -28.76
CA ALA A 194 -4.70 -18.41 -28.11
C ALA A 194 -5.38 -17.10 -28.53
N LEU A 195 -4.64 -15.98 -28.61
CA LEU A 195 -5.14 -14.68 -29.08
C LEU A 195 -5.67 -14.75 -30.52
N GLU A 196 -5.06 -15.55 -31.40
CA GLU A 196 -5.53 -15.75 -32.78
C GLU A 196 -6.92 -16.41 -32.86
N LEU A 197 -7.32 -17.19 -31.85
CA LEU A 197 -8.66 -17.78 -31.75
C LEU A 197 -9.73 -16.79 -31.26
N ALA A 198 -9.28 -15.69 -30.63
CA ALA A 198 -10.13 -14.73 -29.95
C ALA A 198 -10.90 -13.82 -30.91
N THR A 199 -12.20 -13.73 -30.69
CA THR A 199 -13.17 -12.93 -31.43
C THR A 199 -13.88 -11.89 -30.57
N GLY A 200 -13.73 -11.97 -29.24
CA GLY A 200 -14.31 -11.04 -28.27
C GLY A 200 -13.84 -9.60 -28.43
N GLU A 201 -14.60 -8.66 -27.88
CA GLU A 201 -14.19 -7.25 -27.83
C GLU A 201 -13.02 -7.05 -26.85
N PHE A 202 -13.03 -7.83 -25.78
CA PHE A 202 -11.98 -7.88 -24.76
C PHE A 202 -11.33 -9.26 -24.71
N VAL A 203 -10.05 -9.28 -24.36
CA VAL A 203 -9.32 -10.50 -24.02
C VAL A 203 -8.93 -10.47 -22.55
N ALA A 204 -8.96 -11.63 -21.88
CA ALA A 204 -8.49 -11.80 -20.52
C ALA A 204 -7.43 -12.91 -20.47
N LEU A 205 -6.47 -12.81 -19.55
CA LEU A 205 -5.43 -13.82 -19.36
C LEU A 205 -5.81 -14.72 -18.17
N LEU A 206 -5.58 -16.03 -18.33
CA LEU A 206 -5.76 -17.02 -17.26
C LEU A 206 -4.67 -18.10 -17.41
N ASP A 207 -3.94 -18.35 -16.33
CA ASP A 207 -3.00 -19.46 -16.29
C ASP A 207 -3.75 -20.79 -16.17
N HIS A 208 -3.22 -21.82 -16.82
CA HIS A 208 -3.84 -23.14 -16.98
C HIS A 208 -4.02 -23.96 -15.69
N ASP A 209 -3.56 -23.46 -14.55
CA ASP A 209 -3.64 -24.07 -13.22
C ASP A 209 -4.33 -23.16 -12.18
N ASP A 210 -4.75 -21.96 -12.57
CA ASP A 210 -5.39 -20.97 -11.70
C ASP A 210 -6.91 -20.95 -11.84
N LEU A 211 -7.59 -20.25 -10.93
CA LEU A 211 -9.05 -20.17 -10.91
C LEU A 211 -9.55 -18.73 -11.00
N LEU A 212 -10.65 -18.55 -11.74
CA LEU A 212 -11.44 -17.33 -11.68
C LEU A 212 -12.51 -17.42 -10.59
N ALA A 213 -12.78 -16.31 -9.92
CA ALA A 213 -13.97 -16.19 -9.08
C ALA A 213 -15.25 -16.29 -9.95
N PRO A 214 -16.37 -16.86 -9.45
CA PRO A 214 -17.59 -17.05 -10.26
C PRO A 214 -18.19 -15.78 -10.88
N ASP A 215 -17.93 -14.63 -10.25
CA ASP A 215 -18.40 -13.31 -10.66
C ASP A 215 -17.35 -12.49 -11.45
N ALA A 216 -16.17 -13.05 -11.75
CA ALA A 216 -15.07 -12.32 -12.39
C ALA A 216 -15.46 -11.64 -13.71
N LEU A 217 -16.08 -12.38 -14.64
CA LEU A 217 -16.51 -11.82 -15.92
C LEU A 217 -17.74 -10.90 -15.78
N TYR A 218 -18.58 -11.14 -14.77
CA TYR A 218 -19.73 -10.29 -14.46
C TYR A 218 -19.28 -8.89 -14.01
N GLU A 219 -18.29 -8.82 -13.12
CA GLU A 219 -17.78 -7.54 -12.61
C GLU A 219 -17.10 -6.72 -13.70
N ALA A 220 -16.36 -7.35 -14.62
CA ALA A 220 -15.81 -6.69 -15.80
C ALA A 220 -16.92 -6.13 -16.71
N ALA A 221 -17.96 -6.92 -17.01
CA ALA A 221 -19.11 -6.46 -17.80
C ALA A 221 -19.88 -5.33 -17.10
N LEU A 222 -20.05 -5.42 -15.78
CA LEU A 222 -20.68 -4.37 -14.97
C LEU A 222 -19.89 -3.07 -15.03
N LEU A 223 -18.56 -3.14 -14.95
CA LEU A 223 -17.68 -1.97 -15.11
C LEU A 223 -17.84 -1.37 -16.51
N LEU A 224 -17.81 -2.18 -17.56
CA LEU A 224 -17.95 -1.72 -18.95
C LEU A 224 -19.32 -1.10 -19.25
N ASN A 225 -20.37 -1.47 -18.52
CA ASN A 225 -21.68 -0.79 -18.62
C ASN A 225 -21.68 0.60 -17.95
N LYS A 226 -20.78 0.85 -17.00
CA LYS A 226 -20.60 2.16 -16.36
C LYS A 226 -19.56 3.02 -17.08
N HIS A 227 -18.53 2.37 -17.60
CA HIS A 227 -17.34 2.93 -18.24
C HIS A 227 -17.12 2.23 -19.59
N PRO A 228 -17.97 2.47 -20.60
CA PRO A 228 -17.84 1.86 -21.93
C PRO A 228 -16.52 2.22 -22.62
N GLU A 229 -15.89 3.31 -22.19
CA GLU A 229 -14.59 3.78 -22.65
C GLU A 229 -13.41 2.95 -22.14
N ALA A 230 -13.59 2.11 -21.12
CA ALA A 230 -12.48 1.37 -20.49
C ALA A 230 -11.73 0.53 -21.53
N ASP A 231 -10.40 0.63 -21.52
CA ASP A 231 -9.53 -0.11 -22.43
C ASP A 231 -8.75 -1.21 -21.71
N PHE A 232 -8.40 -0.96 -20.45
CA PHE A 232 -7.65 -1.88 -19.60
C PHE A 232 -8.31 -1.96 -18.22
N ILE A 233 -8.61 -3.17 -17.75
CA ILE A 233 -9.21 -3.40 -16.44
C ILE A 233 -8.37 -4.45 -15.71
N TYR A 234 -7.98 -4.21 -14.46
CA TYR A 234 -7.33 -5.22 -13.63
C TYR A 234 -8.06 -5.38 -12.30
N THR A 235 -7.83 -6.50 -11.61
CA THR A 235 -8.53 -6.87 -10.37
C THR A 235 -7.58 -7.18 -9.24
N ASP A 236 -8.07 -7.23 -8.01
CA ASP A 236 -7.35 -7.84 -6.89
C ASP A 236 -7.29 -9.37 -7.06
N GLU A 237 -6.40 -9.99 -6.29
CA GLU A 237 -6.18 -11.44 -6.30
C GLU A 237 -5.79 -11.95 -4.91
N ASP A 238 -5.87 -13.26 -4.73
CA ASP A 238 -5.30 -13.97 -3.61
C ASP A 238 -4.64 -15.26 -4.09
N LYS A 239 -4.17 -16.07 -3.15
CA LYS A 239 -3.56 -17.35 -3.44
C LYS A 239 -4.41 -18.48 -2.90
N ILE A 240 -4.45 -19.60 -3.64
CA ILE A 240 -5.11 -20.83 -3.24
C ILE A 240 -4.11 -21.99 -3.19
N ASP A 241 -4.13 -22.79 -2.14
CA ASP A 241 -3.25 -23.96 -2.03
C ASP A 241 -3.92 -25.26 -2.53
N GLU A 242 -3.22 -26.39 -2.36
CA GLU A 242 -3.73 -27.71 -2.76
C GLU A 242 -4.91 -28.21 -1.91
N GLN A 243 -5.13 -27.62 -0.72
CA GLN A 243 -6.26 -27.92 0.16
C GLN A 243 -7.49 -27.08 -0.19
N GLY A 244 -7.31 -26.02 -0.99
CA GLY A 244 -8.35 -25.06 -1.34
C GLY A 244 -8.45 -23.90 -0.34
N ASP A 245 -7.44 -23.73 0.53
CA ASP A 245 -7.39 -22.64 1.49
C ASP A 245 -6.83 -21.38 0.82
N PHE A 246 -7.42 -20.23 1.16
CA PHE A 246 -7.10 -18.95 0.53
C PHE A 246 -6.21 -18.11 1.42
N SER A 247 -5.19 -17.46 0.86
CA SER A 247 -4.21 -16.69 1.61
C SER A 247 -3.58 -15.57 0.80
N ASN A 248 -2.81 -14.71 1.47
CA ASN A 248 -1.97 -13.67 0.86
C ASN A 248 -2.70 -12.79 -0.19
N PRO A 249 -3.82 -12.12 0.17
CA PRO A 249 -4.49 -11.23 -0.76
C PRO A 249 -3.58 -10.05 -1.15
N ALA A 250 -3.57 -9.73 -2.44
CA ALA A 250 -2.95 -8.53 -2.99
C ALA A 250 -4.05 -7.52 -3.33
N PHE A 251 -4.30 -6.60 -2.40
CA PHE A 251 -5.22 -5.49 -2.54
C PHE A 251 -4.50 -4.30 -3.18
N LYS A 252 -4.69 -4.12 -4.48
CA LYS A 252 -3.94 -3.21 -5.34
C LYS A 252 -4.52 -1.79 -5.28
N PRO A 253 -3.70 -0.75 -5.50
CA PRO A 253 -4.22 0.60 -5.70
C PRO A 253 -4.90 0.72 -7.07
N ASP A 254 -5.62 1.82 -7.30
CA ASP A 254 -6.00 2.26 -8.64
C ASP A 254 -4.76 2.67 -9.45
N TRP A 255 -4.96 2.94 -10.75
CA TRP A 255 -3.87 3.07 -11.71
C TRP A 255 -2.85 4.14 -11.30
N SER A 256 -1.65 3.65 -10.99
CA SER A 256 -0.51 4.37 -10.45
C SER A 256 0.71 4.12 -11.34
N PRO A 257 0.90 4.88 -12.42
CA PRO A 257 1.91 4.62 -13.45
C PRO A 257 3.36 4.67 -12.93
N ASP A 258 3.69 5.53 -11.97
CA ASP A 258 5.06 5.57 -11.42
C ASP A 258 5.29 4.41 -10.44
N SER A 259 4.28 4.03 -9.65
CA SER A 259 4.31 2.77 -8.89
C SER A 259 4.44 1.56 -9.81
N PHE A 260 3.77 1.60 -10.97
CA PHE A 260 3.74 0.50 -11.93
C PHE A 260 5.10 0.29 -12.56
N LEU A 261 5.84 1.35 -12.92
CA LEU A 261 7.21 1.24 -13.43
C LEU A 261 8.20 0.62 -12.42
N CYS A 262 7.83 0.57 -11.14
CA CYS A 262 8.67 0.03 -10.09
C CYS A 262 8.27 -1.38 -9.63
N ARG A 263 7.09 -1.87 -10.03
CA ARG A 263 6.60 -3.24 -9.78
C ARG A 263 5.37 -3.55 -10.64
N MET A 264 5.31 -4.76 -11.17
CA MET A 264 4.14 -5.27 -11.88
C MET A 264 3.02 -5.64 -10.89
N TYR A 265 2.09 -4.72 -10.61
CA TYR A 265 0.96 -5.00 -9.69
C TYR A 265 -0.36 -5.29 -10.40
N SER A 266 -0.48 -5.10 -11.72
CA SER A 266 -1.75 -5.26 -12.45
C SER A 266 -2.01 -6.68 -12.95
N CYS A 267 -1.02 -7.59 -12.89
CA CYS A 267 -1.25 -9.04 -13.00
C CYS A 267 -2.15 -9.50 -11.85
N HIS A 268 -2.82 -10.66 -11.89
CA HIS A 268 -2.84 -11.66 -12.96
C HIS A 268 -4.09 -11.55 -13.83
N LEU A 269 -5.28 -11.40 -13.25
CA LEU A 269 -6.50 -11.16 -14.03
C LEU A 269 -6.58 -9.73 -14.52
N SER A 270 -6.50 -9.60 -15.83
CA SER A 270 -6.57 -8.35 -16.55
C SER A 270 -7.38 -8.51 -17.83
N PHE A 271 -8.21 -7.52 -18.14
CA PHE A 271 -9.02 -7.44 -19.35
C PHE A 271 -8.48 -6.33 -20.25
N TYR A 272 -8.21 -6.67 -21.51
CA TYR A 272 -7.62 -5.78 -22.49
C TYR A 272 -8.55 -5.62 -23.67
N ARG A 273 -8.78 -4.39 -24.12
CA ARG A 273 -9.46 -4.15 -25.40
C ARG A 273 -8.65 -4.80 -26.52
N ARG A 274 -9.25 -5.78 -27.21
CA ARG A 274 -8.53 -6.64 -28.18
C ARG A 274 -7.96 -5.84 -29.34
N SER A 275 -8.63 -4.77 -29.77
CA SER A 275 -8.14 -3.91 -30.86
C SER A 275 -6.79 -3.28 -30.54
N ILE A 276 -6.55 -2.88 -29.29
CA ILE A 276 -5.27 -2.31 -28.86
C ILE A 276 -4.22 -3.41 -28.76
N VAL A 277 -4.55 -4.57 -28.18
CA VAL A 277 -3.63 -5.74 -28.14
C VAL A 277 -3.14 -6.11 -29.54
N ASN A 278 -4.04 -6.13 -30.52
CA ASN A 278 -3.71 -6.40 -31.92
C ASN A 278 -2.83 -5.29 -32.53
N ALA A 279 -3.15 -4.02 -32.26
CA ALA A 279 -2.39 -2.89 -32.77
C ALA A 279 -0.94 -2.87 -32.27
N ILE A 280 -0.70 -3.28 -31.02
CA ILE A 280 0.65 -3.38 -30.43
C ILE A 280 1.36 -4.72 -30.73
N GLY A 281 0.71 -5.63 -31.47
CA GLY A 281 1.31 -6.89 -31.93
C GLY A 281 1.31 -8.03 -30.90
N GLY A 282 0.43 -8.01 -29.89
CA GLY A 282 0.30 -9.09 -28.90
C GLY A 282 1.50 -9.19 -27.94
N LEU A 283 1.80 -10.42 -27.50
CA LEU A 283 2.91 -10.73 -26.60
C LEU A 283 4.22 -10.90 -27.37
N ARG A 284 5.31 -10.29 -26.91
CA ARG A 284 6.62 -10.37 -27.59
C ARG A 284 7.43 -11.58 -27.15
N VAL A 285 8.07 -12.22 -28.12
CA VAL A 285 9.08 -13.27 -27.89
C VAL A 285 10.33 -12.64 -27.29
N GLY A 286 11.00 -13.34 -26.37
CA GLY A 286 12.18 -12.88 -25.65
C GLY A 286 11.88 -12.29 -24.27
N PHE A 287 10.61 -12.00 -23.97
CA PHE A 287 10.15 -11.48 -22.68
C PHE A 287 9.52 -12.57 -21.80
N GLU A 288 9.76 -13.84 -22.08
CA GLU A 288 9.22 -14.95 -21.30
C GLU A 288 9.57 -14.79 -19.80
N GLY A 289 8.58 -14.96 -18.93
CA GLY A 289 8.66 -14.67 -17.49
C GLY A 289 8.30 -13.22 -17.11
N SER A 290 8.24 -12.30 -18.07
CA SER A 290 7.82 -10.90 -17.88
C SER A 290 6.96 -10.38 -19.06
N GLN A 291 6.35 -11.31 -19.80
CA GLN A 291 5.59 -10.99 -21.01
C GLN A 291 4.39 -10.09 -20.71
N ASP A 292 3.80 -10.22 -19.52
CA ASP A 292 2.66 -9.41 -19.09
C ASP A 292 3.07 -7.98 -18.76
N TYR A 293 4.24 -7.81 -18.16
CA TYR A 293 4.79 -6.48 -17.87
C TYR A 293 5.11 -5.74 -19.17
N ASP A 294 5.76 -6.42 -20.13
CA ASP A 294 5.98 -5.88 -21.48
C ASP A 294 4.67 -5.50 -22.18
N LEU A 295 3.65 -6.37 -22.11
CA LEU A 295 2.35 -6.14 -22.72
C LEU A 295 1.69 -4.89 -22.13
N VAL A 296 1.59 -4.79 -20.81
CA VAL A 296 0.92 -3.65 -20.15
C VAL A 296 1.68 -2.34 -20.37
N LEU A 297 3.02 -2.34 -20.37
CA LEU A 297 3.82 -1.15 -20.66
C LEU A 297 3.49 -0.60 -22.05
N ARG A 298 3.45 -1.46 -23.08
CA ARG A 298 3.09 -1.07 -24.46
C ARG A 298 1.61 -0.71 -24.60
N PHE A 299 0.73 -1.41 -23.89
CA PHE A 299 -0.71 -1.16 -23.92
C PHE A 299 -1.05 0.23 -23.37
N THR A 300 -0.48 0.58 -22.22
CA THR A 300 -0.71 1.87 -21.54
C THR A 300 -0.01 3.05 -22.23
N GLU A 301 0.84 2.80 -23.23
CA GLU A 301 1.34 3.83 -24.15
C GLU A 301 0.30 4.20 -25.22
N GLN A 302 -0.74 3.38 -25.42
CA GLN A 302 -1.82 3.63 -26.40
C GLN A 302 -3.08 4.23 -25.78
N THR A 303 -3.23 4.16 -24.45
CA THR A 303 -4.43 4.59 -23.74
C THR A 303 -4.15 4.88 -22.27
N ASP A 304 -4.89 5.84 -21.72
CA ASP A 304 -4.95 6.19 -20.30
C ASP A 304 -6.24 5.69 -19.62
N ARG A 305 -7.11 4.98 -20.35
CA ARG A 305 -8.43 4.50 -19.87
C ARG A 305 -8.29 3.19 -19.11
N VAL A 306 -7.56 3.28 -18.00
CA VAL A 306 -7.23 2.15 -17.11
C VAL A 306 -8.11 2.18 -15.88
N PHE A 307 -8.71 1.03 -15.56
CA PHE A 307 -9.64 0.87 -14.44
C PHE A 307 -9.25 -0.29 -13.55
N HIS A 308 -9.63 -0.20 -12.28
CA HIS A 308 -9.38 -1.20 -11.27
C HIS A 308 -10.69 -1.67 -10.65
N ILE A 309 -10.86 -2.98 -10.50
CA ILE A 309 -11.94 -3.59 -9.73
C ILE A 309 -11.34 -4.08 -8.40
N PRO A 310 -11.60 -3.41 -7.25
CA PRO A 310 -11.03 -3.77 -5.94
C PRO A 310 -11.75 -4.98 -5.32
N LYS A 311 -11.80 -6.09 -6.08
CA LYS A 311 -12.37 -7.37 -5.72
C LYS A 311 -11.38 -8.47 -6.07
N VAL A 312 -11.28 -9.47 -5.20
CA VAL A 312 -10.47 -10.67 -5.43
C VAL A 312 -11.22 -11.54 -6.44
N LEU A 313 -10.81 -11.45 -7.71
CA LEU A 313 -11.46 -12.14 -8.83
C LEU A 313 -10.59 -13.20 -9.49
N TYR A 314 -9.36 -13.36 -8.98
CA TYR A 314 -8.37 -14.34 -9.41
C TYR A 314 -7.78 -15.04 -8.20
N HIS A 315 -7.63 -16.37 -8.31
CA HIS A 315 -7.06 -17.20 -7.27
C HIS A 315 -5.81 -17.91 -7.82
N TRP A 316 -4.65 -17.40 -7.44
CA TRP A 316 -3.36 -17.89 -7.90
C TRP A 316 -2.93 -19.15 -7.14
N ARG A 317 -2.81 -20.27 -7.83
CA ARG A 317 -2.50 -21.56 -7.23
C ARG A 317 -1.04 -21.67 -6.81
N ILE A 318 -0.83 -22.08 -5.57
CA ILE A 318 0.49 -22.43 -5.04
C ILE A 318 0.62 -23.96 -4.95
N HIS A 319 1.58 -24.53 -5.68
CA HIS A 319 1.98 -25.94 -5.57
C HIS A 319 3.48 -26.10 -5.87
N ASP A 320 4.06 -27.28 -5.59
CA ASP A 320 5.51 -27.57 -5.70
C ASP A 320 6.12 -27.31 -7.10
N ALA A 321 5.30 -27.22 -8.14
CA ALA A 321 5.69 -26.92 -9.52
C ALA A 321 5.26 -25.52 -10.00
N SER A 322 4.56 -24.75 -9.16
CA SER A 322 4.10 -23.38 -9.47
C SER A 322 5.22 -22.36 -9.26
N ILE A 323 5.30 -21.40 -10.18
CA ILE A 323 6.20 -20.25 -10.10
C ILE A 323 5.94 -19.44 -8.80
N ALA A 324 4.72 -19.49 -8.26
CA ALA A 324 4.31 -18.80 -7.03
C ALA A 324 5.15 -19.14 -5.80
N GLN A 325 5.72 -20.35 -5.74
CA GLN A 325 6.63 -20.78 -4.67
C GLN A 325 8.10 -20.46 -4.98
N SER A 326 8.45 -20.39 -6.25
CA SER A 326 9.81 -20.08 -6.70
C SER A 326 9.93 -18.60 -7.06
N ALA A 327 9.98 -17.69 -6.08
CA ALA A 327 10.52 -16.34 -6.31
C ALA A 327 12.00 -16.38 -6.80
N ALA A 328 12.63 -17.57 -6.74
CA ALA A 328 13.87 -17.93 -7.41
C ALA A 328 13.69 -18.40 -8.87
N ALA A 329 12.51 -18.19 -9.49
CA ALA A 329 12.20 -18.57 -10.87
C ALA A 329 13.02 -17.74 -11.86
N LYS A 330 14.26 -18.21 -12.05
CA LYS A 330 15.17 -17.98 -13.17
C LYS A 330 15.52 -16.50 -13.44
N PRO A 331 16.79 -16.08 -13.26
CA PRO A 331 17.26 -14.71 -13.50
C PRO A 331 16.76 -14.03 -14.79
N TYR A 332 16.50 -14.81 -15.85
CA TYR A 332 15.99 -14.29 -17.12
C TYR A 332 14.69 -13.48 -16.99
N ALA A 333 13.81 -13.78 -16.04
CA ALA A 333 12.52 -13.10 -15.90
C ALA A 333 12.73 -11.66 -15.40
N TYR A 334 13.69 -11.48 -14.50
CA TYR A 334 14.10 -10.17 -14.02
C TYR A 334 14.86 -9.40 -15.10
N ASP A 335 15.76 -10.05 -15.83
CA ASP A 335 16.45 -9.44 -16.99
C ASP A 335 15.45 -8.99 -18.07
N ALA A 336 14.42 -9.80 -18.34
CA ALA A 336 13.34 -9.46 -19.27
C ALA A 336 12.51 -8.26 -18.78
N SER A 337 12.21 -8.20 -17.49
CA SER A 337 11.50 -7.08 -16.84
C SER A 337 12.29 -5.77 -16.93
N GLU A 338 13.59 -5.81 -16.60
CA GLU A 338 14.48 -4.65 -16.73
C GLU A 338 14.52 -4.15 -18.17
N ARG A 339 14.64 -5.07 -19.13
CA ARG A 339 14.64 -4.72 -20.56
C ARG A 339 13.30 -4.15 -21.01
N ALA A 340 12.17 -4.70 -20.54
CA ALA A 340 10.83 -4.19 -20.88
C ALA A 340 10.64 -2.75 -20.41
N LEU A 341 11.07 -2.46 -19.18
CA LEU A 341 11.07 -1.12 -18.60
C LEU A 341 12.00 -0.16 -19.34
N GLN A 342 13.23 -0.59 -19.62
CA GLN A 342 14.21 0.25 -20.31
C GLN A 342 13.75 0.58 -21.73
N GLU A 343 13.15 -0.37 -22.45
CA GLU A 343 12.54 -0.13 -23.75
C GLU A 343 11.30 0.77 -23.65
N ALA A 344 10.52 0.71 -22.56
CA ALA A 344 9.38 1.61 -22.35
C ALA A 344 9.84 3.06 -22.18
N LEU A 345 10.89 3.32 -21.39
CA LEU A 345 11.50 4.65 -21.28
C LEU A 345 11.98 5.17 -22.64
N GLN A 346 12.60 4.31 -23.45
CA GLN A 346 13.05 4.66 -24.80
C GLN A 346 11.88 5.01 -25.74
N ARG A 347 10.81 4.21 -25.75
CA ARG A 347 9.60 4.48 -26.58
C ARG A 347 8.91 5.77 -26.17
N ARG A 348 8.87 6.08 -24.87
CA ARG A 348 8.28 7.30 -24.30
C ARG A 348 9.16 8.54 -24.43
N GLN A 349 10.40 8.37 -24.88
CA GLN A 349 11.41 9.44 -24.94
C GLN A 349 11.66 10.08 -23.57
N GLU A 350 11.60 9.28 -22.50
CA GLU A 350 11.91 9.67 -21.13
C GLU A 350 13.33 9.15 -20.79
N PRO A 351 14.41 9.91 -21.06
CA PRO A 351 15.77 9.42 -20.85
C PRO A 351 15.98 9.09 -19.37
N GLY A 352 16.46 7.88 -19.11
CA GLY A 352 16.61 7.35 -17.77
C GLY A 352 17.12 5.91 -17.75
N GLN A 353 17.37 5.42 -16.54
CA GLN A 353 17.90 4.09 -16.27
C GLN A 353 16.98 3.34 -15.31
N VAL A 354 16.84 2.05 -15.58
CA VAL A 354 16.17 1.11 -14.68
C VAL A 354 17.21 0.50 -13.76
N LEU A 355 17.03 0.64 -12.45
CA LEU A 355 17.89 0.03 -11.44
C LEU A 355 17.11 -1.07 -10.71
N SER A 356 17.58 -2.31 -10.74
CA SER A 356 17.03 -3.36 -9.88
C SER A 356 17.40 -3.14 -8.42
N ILE A 357 16.56 -3.68 -7.54
CA ILE A 357 16.80 -3.74 -6.10
C ILE A 357 17.26 -5.17 -5.79
N PRO A 358 18.56 -5.46 -5.61
CA PRO A 358 19.06 -6.83 -5.52
C PRO A 358 18.46 -7.64 -4.36
N GLN A 359 18.10 -6.97 -3.26
CA GLN A 359 17.45 -7.61 -2.11
C GLN A 359 15.96 -7.92 -2.35
N HIS A 360 15.36 -7.30 -3.36
CA HIS A 360 13.94 -7.42 -3.71
C HIS A 360 13.76 -7.58 -5.24
N PRO A 361 14.11 -8.76 -5.80
CA PRO A 361 13.91 -9.03 -7.23
C PRO A 361 12.46 -8.77 -7.67
N GLY A 362 12.29 -8.23 -8.88
CA GLY A 362 11.00 -7.79 -9.41
C GLY A 362 10.58 -6.38 -8.99
N HIS A 363 11.38 -5.71 -8.14
CA HIS A 363 11.24 -4.29 -7.83
C HIS A 363 12.37 -3.46 -8.42
N TYR A 364 12.01 -2.26 -8.89
CA TYR A 364 12.91 -1.37 -9.63
C TYR A 364 12.84 0.07 -9.11
N ILE A 365 13.90 0.82 -9.33
CA ILE A 365 13.96 2.27 -9.19
C ILE A 365 14.24 2.85 -10.56
N ILE A 366 13.37 3.75 -11.02
CA ILE A 366 13.59 4.49 -12.25
C ILE A 366 14.30 5.80 -11.92
N ARG A 367 15.49 6.00 -12.46
CA ARG A 367 16.27 7.25 -12.38
C ARG A 367 16.20 7.96 -13.72
N TYR A 368 15.74 9.20 -13.74
CA TYR A 368 15.62 9.97 -14.98
C TYR A 368 16.87 10.82 -15.20
N GLU A 369 17.17 11.18 -16.44
CA GLU A 369 18.21 12.16 -16.74
C GLU A 369 17.69 13.58 -16.46
N ILE A 370 18.48 14.39 -15.76
CA ILE A 370 18.17 15.81 -15.55
C ILE A 370 18.53 16.58 -16.81
N LEU A 371 17.53 17.17 -17.48
CA LEU A 371 17.74 17.90 -18.73
C LEU A 371 18.56 19.18 -18.52
N GLU A 372 18.26 19.90 -17.45
CA GLU A 372 18.97 21.10 -17.04
C GLU A 372 19.05 21.16 -15.52
N GLN A 373 20.23 21.49 -14.99
CA GLN A 373 20.45 21.67 -13.55
C GLN A 373 19.90 23.02 -13.10
N LYS A 374 18.57 23.18 -13.12
CA LYS A 374 17.88 24.41 -12.70
C LYS A 374 18.07 24.67 -11.20
N LEU A 375 17.94 25.93 -10.79
CA LEU A 375 18.12 26.33 -9.41
C LEU A 375 17.00 25.75 -8.52
N VAL A 376 17.40 25.11 -7.42
CA VAL A 376 16.50 24.66 -6.34
C VAL A 376 16.57 25.67 -5.19
N SER A 377 15.43 26.23 -4.78
CA SER A 377 15.33 27.06 -3.58
C SER A 377 14.85 26.22 -2.41
N ILE A 378 15.75 25.93 -1.47
CA ILE A 378 15.42 25.25 -0.21
C ILE A 378 14.84 26.28 0.75
N ILE A 379 13.60 26.07 1.17
CA ILE A 379 12.85 26.98 2.06
C ILE A 379 12.77 26.36 3.45
N ILE A 380 13.26 27.08 4.45
CA ILE A 380 13.31 26.63 5.84
C ILE A 380 12.70 27.70 6.76
N PRO A 381 11.46 27.53 7.24
CA PRO A 381 10.94 28.38 8.31
C PRO A 381 11.61 28.06 9.64
N THR A 382 11.97 29.07 10.42
CA THR A 382 12.57 28.86 11.75
C THR A 382 12.15 29.94 12.74
N ARG A 383 12.16 29.57 14.02
CA ARG A 383 12.10 30.49 15.17
C ARG A 383 12.93 29.91 16.30
N ASP A 384 14.02 30.59 16.64
CA ASP A 384 15.00 30.14 17.62
C ASP A 384 15.53 28.71 17.37
N LEU A 385 15.97 28.00 18.43
CA LEU A 385 16.44 26.61 18.37
C LEU A 385 17.61 26.39 17.39
N SER A 386 18.62 27.24 17.51
CA SER A 386 19.86 27.18 16.72
C SER A 386 20.52 25.79 16.70
N GLU A 387 20.34 25.00 17.76
CA GLU A 387 20.82 23.62 17.91
C GLU A 387 20.11 22.59 17.01
N LEU A 388 18.94 22.93 16.45
CA LEU A 388 18.26 22.12 15.43
C LEU A 388 18.62 22.60 14.03
N LEU A 389 18.61 23.92 13.82
CA LEU A 389 18.89 24.52 12.50
C LEU A 389 20.35 24.34 12.06
N ASP A 390 21.34 24.50 12.95
CA ASP A 390 22.75 24.36 12.56
C ASP A 390 23.06 22.96 12.02
N PRO A 391 22.66 21.84 12.68
CA PRO A 391 22.80 20.50 12.09
C PRO A 391 22.12 20.32 10.73
N CYS A 392 20.93 20.91 10.55
CA CYS A 392 20.22 20.88 9.27
C CYS A 392 21.06 21.56 8.17
N LEU A 393 21.50 22.80 8.40
CA LEU A 393 22.34 23.56 7.47
C LEU A 393 23.69 22.87 7.22
N ILE A 394 24.34 22.33 8.27
CA ILE A 394 25.57 21.53 8.13
C ILE A 394 25.34 20.38 7.16
N SER A 395 24.23 19.63 7.31
CA SER A 395 23.96 18.48 6.44
C SER A 395 23.63 18.90 5.00
N ILE A 396 22.87 19.98 4.80
CA ILE A 396 22.56 20.49 3.45
C ILE A 396 23.84 20.91 2.72
N PHE A 397 24.67 21.75 3.33
CA PHE A 397 25.87 22.27 2.67
C PHE A 397 27.04 21.27 2.65
N GLY A 398 27.04 20.27 3.54
CA GLY A 398 28.11 19.28 3.67
C GLY A 398 27.89 18.01 2.86
N GLU A 399 26.64 17.53 2.75
CA GLU A 399 26.34 16.22 2.19
C GLU A 399 25.70 16.27 0.79
N SER A 400 25.16 17.41 0.36
CA SER A 400 24.39 17.48 -0.90
C SER A 400 25.28 17.54 -2.15
N ASN A 401 24.96 16.70 -3.14
CA ASN A 401 25.69 16.65 -4.42
C ASN A 401 25.06 17.44 -5.56
N TYR A 402 23.80 17.91 -5.43
CA TYR A 402 23.19 18.74 -6.45
C TYR A 402 23.86 20.13 -6.46
N PRO A 403 24.35 20.64 -7.60
CA PRO A 403 25.24 21.80 -7.58
C PRO A 403 24.53 23.15 -7.54
N ASN A 404 23.30 23.25 -8.05
CA ASN A 404 22.62 24.53 -8.28
C ASN A 404 21.47 24.74 -7.30
N TYR A 405 21.78 25.16 -6.07
CA TYR A 405 20.77 25.43 -5.05
C TYR A 405 21.09 26.67 -4.22
N GLU A 406 20.03 27.25 -3.64
CA GLU A 406 20.08 28.27 -2.60
C GLU A 406 19.28 27.81 -1.39
N VAL A 407 19.58 28.37 -0.22
CA VAL A 407 18.91 28.12 1.05
C VAL A 407 18.36 29.44 1.56
N ILE A 408 17.04 29.48 1.72
CA ILE A 408 16.28 30.61 2.20
C ILE A 408 15.68 30.26 3.54
N VAL A 409 16.17 30.91 4.59
CA VAL A 409 15.61 30.80 5.93
C VAL A 409 14.64 31.96 6.17
N ILE A 410 13.43 31.65 6.62
CA ILE A 410 12.51 32.67 7.11
C ILE A 410 12.56 32.71 8.63
N ASP A 411 13.05 33.82 9.16
CA ASP A 411 13.10 34.08 10.61
C ASP A 411 11.75 34.59 11.09
N ASN A 412 10.97 33.72 11.75
CA ASN A 412 9.66 34.04 12.32
C ASN A 412 9.76 34.65 13.74
N GLY A 413 10.60 35.68 13.87
CA GLY A 413 10.75 36.45 15.11
C GLY A 413 11.62 35.76 16.16
N SER A 414 12.77 35.22 15.77
CA SER A 414 13.77 34.64 16.69
C SER A 414 14.33 35.71 17.64
N VAL A 415 14.32 35.43 18.94
CA VAL A 415 14.78 36.34 19.99
C VAL A 415 16.11 35.94 20.61
N GLU A 416 16.54 34.69 20.43
CA GLU A 416 17.79 34.19 21.00
C GLU A 416 19.01 34.74 20.26
N ALA A 417 19.97 35.27 21.02
CA ALA A 417 21.23 35.77 20.48
C ALA A 417 21.99 34.70 19.69
N LYS A 418 21.94 33.43 20.14
CA LYS A 418 22.58 32.30 19.45
C LYS A 418 22.05 32.08 18.04
N THR A 419 20.75 32.27 17.83
CA THR A 419 20.10 32.13 16.51
C THR A 419 20.56 33.25 15.57
N GLN A 420 20.65 34.48 16.08
CA GLN A 420 21.16 35.62 15.31
C GLN A 420 22.64 35.46 14.96
N ASP A 421 23.45 34.92 15.87
CA ASP A 421 24.86 34.61 15.62
C ASP A 421 25.01 33.46 14.60
N LEU A 422 24.12 32.47 14.64
CA LEU A 422 24.05 31.39 13.64
C LEU A 422 23.77 31.93 12.23
N PHE A 423 22.82 32.86 12.09
CA PHE A 423 22.53 33.48 10.79
C PHE A 423 23.76 34.20 10.23
N LYS A 424 24.43 35.03 11.04
CA LYS A 424 25.66 35.73 10.63
C LYS A 424 26.76 34.76 10.22
N LYS A 425 26.94 33.67 10.98
CA LYS A 425 27.91 32.59 10.68
C LYS A 425 27.66 32.01 9.29
N TRP A 426 26.42 31.66 8.96
CA TRP A 426 26.10 31.05 7.66
C TRP A 426 26.08 32.04 6.50
N GLN A 427 25.64 33.28 6.71
CA GLN A 427 25.76 34.34 5.71
C GLN A 427 27.23 34.62 5.36
N ALA A 428 28.14 34.55 6.33
CA ALA A 428 29.58 34.70 6.08
C ALA A 428 30.19 33.48 5.38
N LYS A 429 29.70 32.27 5.70
CA LYS A 429 30.21 31.01 5.14
C LYS A 429 29.70 30.73 3.72
N GLU A 430 28.45 31.07 3.44
CA GLU A 430 27.74 30.79 2.18
C GLU A 430 27.07 32.05 1.60
N PRO A 431 27.83 33.15 1.36
CA PRO A 431 27.26 34.46 1.04
C PRO A 431 26.47 34.51 -0.28
N SER A 432 26.73 33.59 -1.21
CA SER A 432 26.03 33.50 -2.49
C SER A 432 24.82 32.57 -2.48
N ARG A 433 24.70 31.69 -1.47
CA ARG A 433 23.70 30.61 -1.43
C ARG A 433 22.80 30.65 -0.21
N PHE A 434 23.15 31.38 0.85
CA PHE A 434 22.37 31.42 2.08
C PHE A 434 21.78 32.81 2.32
N GLN A 435 20.46 32.89 2.40
CA GLN A 435 19.72 34.12 2.68
C GLN A 435 18.78 33.94 3.86
N VAL A 436 18.61 35.00 4.64
CA VAL A 436 17.69 35.04 5.77
C VAL A 436 16.76 36.23 5.60
N TYR A 437 15.45 36.00 5.68
CA TYR A 437 14.45 37.07 5.61
C TYR A 437 13.59 37.07 6.88
N PRO A 438 13.39 38.24 7.52
CA PRO A 438 12.53 38.33 8.69
C PRO A 438 11.04 38.34 8.31
N LEU A 439 10.21 37.64 9.09
CA LEU A 439 8.76 37.71 9.03
C LEU A 439 8.17 37.50 10.44
N ASP A 440 8.08 38.57 11.22
CA ASP A 440 7.54 38.54 12.58
C ASP A 440 6.00 38.58 12.56
N ILE A 441 5.39 37.39 12.48
CA ILE A 441 3.94 37.18 12.53
C ILE A 441 3.63 36.02 13.50
N PRO A 442 2.39 35.90 14.02
CA PRO A 442 1.95 34.68 14.69
C PRO A 442 2.22 33.46 13.81
N PHE A 443 2.70 32.36 14.41
CA PHE A 443 3.15 31.20 13.65
C PHE A 443 2.02 30.67 12.75
N ASN A 444 2.30 30.62 11.45
CA ASN A 444 1.44 30.07 10.43
C ASN A 444 2.34 29.51 9.33
N TYR A 445 2.47 28.19 9.29
CA TYR A 445 3.39 27.50 8.39
C TYR A 445 3.11 27.85 6.93
N SER A 446 1.84 27.85 6.51
CA SER A 446 1.43 28.20 5.15
C SER A 446 1.84 29.62 4.76
N ARG A 447 1.54 30.63 5.59
CA ARG A 447 1.90 32.03 5.34
C ARG A 447 3.40 32.24 5.24
N ILE A 448 4.16 31.62 6.14
CA ILE A 448 5.62 31.74 6.16
C ILE A 448 6.21 31.14 4.87
N ASN A 449 5.74 29.97 4.45
CA ASN A 449 6.22 29.32 3.23
C ASN A 449 5.75 30.03 1.95
N ASN A 450 4.51 30.55 1.92
CA ASN A 450 4.03 31.39 0.82
C ASN A 450 4.90 32.65 0.67
N PHE A 451 5.22 33.33 1.77
CA PHE A 451 6.14 34.46 1.76
C PHE A 451 7.54 34.06 1.27
N ALA A 452 8.06 32.92 1.73
CA ALA A 452 9.36 32.41 1.30
C ALA A 452 9.41 32.13 -0.21
N ALA A 453 8.35 31.55 -0.78
CA ALA A 453 8.23 31.29 -2.21
C ALA A 453 8.35 32.58 -3.05
N THR A 454 7.92 33.74 -2.52
CA THR A 454 8.12 35.05 -3.18
C THR A 454 9.58 35.52 -3.18
N LYS A 455 10.42 34.99 -2.29
CA LYS A 455 11.86 35.29 -2.19
C LYS A 455 12.73 34.31 -2.97
N ALA A 456 12.21 33.11 -3.22
CA ALA A 456 12.86 32.07 -3.99
C ALA A 456 13.12 32.50 -5.44
N SER A 457 14.33 32.26 -5.93
CA SER A 457 14.72 32.49 -7.33
C SER A 457 14.71 31.20 -8.15
N GLY A 458 14.62 30.05 -7.48
CA GLY A 458 14.66 28.72 -8.07
C GLY A 458 13.42 28.37 -8.89
N GLU A 459 13.63 27.51 -9.87
CA GLU A 459 12.56 26.90 -10.66
C GLU A 459 11.84 25.80 -9.86
N PHE A 460 12.57 25.17 -8.94
CA PHE A 460 12.04 24.22 -7.97
C PHE A 460 12.03 24.83 -6.58
N LEU A 461 10.92 24.67 -5.87
CA LEU A 461 10.80 24.97 -4.45
C LEU A 461 10.94 23.66 -3.68
N LEU A 462 11.80 23.66 -2.65
CA LEU A 462 11.98 22.54 -1.74
C LEU A 462 11.68 23.00 -0.31
N PHE A 463 10.49 22.68 0.17
CA PHE A 463 10.08 22.97 1.54
C PHE A 463 10.70 21.94 2.49
N LEU A 464 11.37 22.41 3.53
CA LEU A 464 12.12 21.57 4.45
C LEU A 464 12.00 22.11 5.89
N ASN A 465 11.73 21.20 6.83
CA ASN A 465 11.72 21.58 8.25
C ASN A 465 13.14 21.83 8.78
N ASN A 466 13.26 22.75 9.75
CA ASN A 466 14.54 23.17 10.32
C ASN A 466 15.23 22.11 11.19
N ASP A 467 14.52 21.05 11.60
CA ASP A 467 14.98 19.94 12.44
C ASP A 467 15.17 18.65 11.64
N THR A 468 15.52 18.78 10.36
CA THR A 468 15.88 17.68 9.47
C THR A 468 17.39 17.50 9.39
N LYS A 469 17.83 16.31 8.99
CA LYS A 469 19.24 16.02 8.67
C LYS A 469 19.31 15.11 7.46
N VAL A 470 20.02 15.57 6.41
CA VAL A 470 20.23 14.80 5.17
C VAL A 470 21.03 13.52 5.48
N ILE A 471 20.57 12.39 4.93
CA ILE A 471 21.27 11.10 4.97
C ILE A 471 21.82 10.76 3.58
N THR A 472 21.00 10.90 2.54
CA THR A 472 21.37 10.53 1.17
C THR A 472 21.99 11.72 0.42
N PRO A 473 23.25 11.65 -0.07
CA PRO A 473 23.89 12.77 -0.76
C PRO A 473 23.23 13.24 -2.06
N ASP A 474 22.63 12.32 -2.83
CA ASP A 474 21.99 12.61 -4.13
C ASP A 474 20.50 12.96 -4.00
N TRP A 475 20.02 13.27 -2.79
CA TRP A 475 18.61 13.52 -2.49
C TRP A 475 17.96 14.58 -3.40
N MET A 476 18.58 15.75 -3.55
CA MET A 476 18.06 16.81 -4.43
C MET A 476 18.08 16.40 -5.90
N THR A 477 19.14 15.73 -6.36
CA THR A 477 19.23 15.21 -7.73
C THR A 477 18.04 14.31 -8.01
N ALA A 478 17.82 13.29 -7.17
CA ALA A 478 16.69 12.36 -7.31
C ALA A 478 15.32 13.05 -7.27
N MET A 479 15.16 14.09 -6.45
CA MET A 479 13.91 14.86 -6.41
C MET A 479 13.71 15.68 -7.70
N VAL A 480 14.76 16.31 -8.23
CA VAL A 480 14.71 17.09 -9.48
C VAL A 480 14.41 16.19 -10.69
N GLU A 481 14.98 14.98 -10.74
CA GLU A 481 14.70 13.98 -11.78
C GLU A 481 13.19 13.75 -11.98
N GLN A 482 12.45 13.73 -10.89
CA GLN A 482 11.00 13.55 -10.88
C GLN A 482 10.25 14.88 -11.03
N ALA A 483 10.66 15.91 -10.28
CA ALA A 483 9.97 17.20 -10.24
C ALA A 483 10.04 17.95 -11.57
N GLN A 484 10.99 17.66 -12.46
CA GLN A 484 11.02 18.23 -13.81
C GLN A 484 9.92 17.66 -14.72
N ARG A 485 9.40 16.45 -14.43
CA ARG A 485 8.47 15.74 -15.32
C ARG A 485 7.10 16.45 -15.31
N PRO A 486 6.54 16.83 -16.48
CA PRO A 486 5.30 17.61 -16.55
C PRO A 486 4.11 16.98 -15.81
N SER A 487 4.07 15.65 -15.72
CA SER A 487 3.02 14.86 -15.05
C SER A 487 3.15 14.76 -13.52
N VAL A 488 4.15 15.42 -12.92
CA VAL A 488 4.45 15.36 -11.48
C VAL A 488 4.13 16.70 -10.82
N GLY A 489 3.43 16.65 -9.68
CA GLY A 489 3.06 17.82 -8.87
C GLY A 489 3.99 18.02 -7.67
N ALA A 490 4.04 17.03 -6.78
CA ALA A 490 4.92 17.03 -5.61
C ALA A 490 5.81 15.79 -5.55
N VAL A 491 7.01 15.95 -4.99
CA VAL A 491 7.98 14.88 -4.74
C VAL A 491 8.42 14.91 -3.28
N GLY A 492 8.34 13.79 -2.58
CA GLY A 492 8.73 13.66 -1.17
C GLY A 492 9.74 12.55 -0.93
N GLY A 493 10.58 12.73 0.09
CA GLY A 493 11.54 11.71 0.54
C GLY A 493 11.02 10.84 1.70
N LYS A 494 11.74 9.77 2.03
CA LYS A 494 11.54 8.99 3.26
C LYS A 494 12.09 9.74 4.46
N LEU A 495 11.26 9.95 5.48
CA LEU A 495 11.68 10.56 6.74
C LEU A 495 11.74 9.50 7.84
N LEU A 496 12.83 9.52 8.59
CA LEU A 496 13.10 8.61 9.69
C LEU A 496 13.09 9.35 11.03
N TYR A 497 12.56 8.68 12.04
CA TYR A 497 12.78 9.04 13.43
C TYR A 497 14.25 8.81 13.82
N ALA A 498 14.66 9.39 14.95
CA ALA A 498 16.03 9.26 15.46
C ALA A 498 16.44 7.81 15.79
N ASP A 499 15.46 6.95 16.05
CA ASP A 499 15.65 5.52 16.31
C ASP A 499 15.75 4.66 15.02
N GLY A 500 15.69 5.30 13.84
CA GLY A 500 15.76 4.63 12.55
C GLY A 500 14.45 4.02 12.07
N THR A 501 13.34 4.24 12.78
CA THR A 501 12.01 3.84 12.31
C THR A 501 11.42 4.87 11.36
N ILE A 502 10.49 4.45 10.50
CA ILE A 502 9.84 5.30 9.51
C ILE A 502 8.89 6.27 10.20
N GLN A 503 9.01 7.53 9.85
CA GLN A 503 8.03 8.58 10.17
C GLN A 503 7.16 8.91 8.95
N HIS A 504 7.74 8.92 7.75
CA HIS A 504 7.01 9.19 6.52
C HIS A 504 7.52 8.32 5.37
N ALA A 505 6.60 7.62 4.71
CA ALA A 505 6.83 6.89 3.48
C ALA A 505 5.66 7.09 2.48
N GLY A 506 5.15 8.32 2.38
CA GLY A 506 3.88 8.67 1.74
C GLY A 506 2.76 8.95 2.76
N VAL A 507 1.70 9.64 2.33
CA VAL A 507 0.49 9.89 3.12
C VAL A 507 -0.72 9.24 2.44
N VAL A 508 -1.50 8.53 3.25
CA VAL A 508 -2.78 7.92 2.88
C VAL A 508 -3.92 8.73 3.49
N LEU A 509 -4.95 9.01 2.70
CA LEU A 509 -6.14 9.72 3.16
C LEU A 509 -7.15 8.79 3.85
N GLY A 510 -7.93 9.35 4.76
CA GLY A 510 -8.99 8.65 5.49
C GLY A 510 -8.51 7.78 6.66
N ILE A 511 -7.21 7.61 6.89
CA ILE A 511 -6.68 6.93 8.08
C ILE A 511 -6.92 7.79 9.33
N ALA A 512 -7.32 7.16 10.44
CA ALA A 512 -7.53 7.80 11.74
C ALA A 512 -8.42 9.07 11.66
N ALA A 513 -9.44 9.00 10.78
CA ALA A 513 -10.42 10.05 10.50
C ALA A 513 -9.93 11.29 9.70
N ALA A 514 -8.68 11.32 9.25
CA ALA A 514 -8.18 12.37 8.34
C ALA A 514 -7.09 11.84 7.40
N THR A 515 -5.87 11.65 7.89
CA THR A 515 -4.71 11.18 7.09
C THR A 515 -3.76 10.39 7.97
N GLY A 516 -3.00 9.46 7.38
CA GLY A 516 -1.97 8.69 8.08
C GLY A 516 -0.69 8.57 7.25
N HIS A 517 0.46 8.61 7.91
CA HIS A 517 1.75 8.40 7.27
C HIS A 517 1.97 6.90 7.04
N SER A 518 2.11 6.50 5.78
CA SER A 518 2.29 5.10 5.39
C SER A 518 3.44 4.43 6.15
N HIS A 519 3.18 3.25 6.73
CA HIS A 519 4.15 2.41 7.44
C HIS A 519 4.87 3.10 8.62
N LYS A 520 4.20 4.05 9.29
CA LYS A 520 4.75 4.71 10.47
C LYS A 520 5.23 3.68 11.52
N HIS A 521 6.41 3.92 12.07
CA HIS A 521 7.14 3.06 13.03
C HIS A 521 7.70 1.74 12.49
N PHE A 522 7.58 1.45 11.19
CA PHE A 522 8.25 0.29 10.61
C PHE A 522 9.77 0.53 10.53
N PRO A 523 10.61 -0.52 10.50
CA PRO A 523 12.03 -0.38 10.18
C PRO A 523 12.25 0.29 8.82
N ALA A 524 13.30 1.10 8.69
CA ALA A 524 13.60 1.85 7.46
C ALA A 524 13.80 0.97 6.21
N ASP A 525 14.30 -0.25 6.41
CA ASP A 525 14.61 -1.26 5.40
C ASP A 525 13.52 -2.34 5.26
N ALA A 526 12.39 -2.19 5.96
CA ALA A 526 11.27 -3.10 5.80
C ALA A 526 10.79 -3.10 4.34
N PHE A 527 10.34 -4.25 3.85
CA PHE A 527 9.78 -4.35 2.50
C PHE A 527 8.49 -3.53 2.36
N GLY A 528 7.65 -3.55 3.39
CA GLY A 528 6.34 -2.89 3.41
C GLY A 528 5.30 -3.64 2.58
N TYR A 529 4.07 -3.11 2.60
CA TYR A 529 2.97 -3.64 1.83
C TYR A 529 3.29 -3.60 0.33
N MET A 530 3.33 -4.76 -0.33
CA MET A 530 3.67 -4.89 -1.75
C MET A 530 4.96 -4.15 -2.18
N GLY A 531 5.95 -4.03 -1.29
CA GLY A 531 7.22 -3.36 -1.60
C GLY A 531 7.17 -1.83 -1.57
N GLN A 532 6.12 -1.21 -1.01
CA GLN A 532 5.93 0.24 -1.02
C GLN A 532 7.00 1.04 -0.24
N ILE A 533 7.68 0.44 0.73
CA ILE A 533 8.75 1.13 1.49
C ILE A 533 10.06 1.20 0.68
N VAL A 534 10.30 0.25 -0.21
CA VAL A 534 11.57 0.06 -0.93
C VAL A 534 11.54 0.55 -2.38
N SER A 535 10.34 0.80 -2.95
CA SER A 535 10.17 1.23 -4.34
C SER A 535 9.41 2.56 -4.45
N ILE A 536 9.64 3.29 -5.56
CA ILE A 536 8.97 4.57 -5.81
C ILE A 536 7.46 4.31 -5.92
N CYS A 537 6.66 5.18 -5.29
CA CYS A 537 5.21 5.03 -5.27
C CYS A 537 4.52 6.36 -5.53
N ASN A 538 3.40 6.30 -6.24
CA ASN A 538 2.40 7.35 -6.20
C ASN A 538 1.62 7.27 -4.87
N TYR A 539 1.34 8.43 -4.29
CA TYR A 539 0.51 8.61 -3.09
C TYR A 539 -0.39 9.82 -3.27
N ALA A 540 -1.45 9.92 -2.47
CA ALA A 540 -2.30 11.10 -2.50
C ALA A 540 -1.53 12.36 -2.08
N ALA A 541 -0.65 12.22 -1.09
CA ALA A 541 0.17 13.33 -0.62
C ALA A 541 1.54 12.88 -0.08
N VAL A 542 2.46 13.84 -0.02
CA VAL A 542 3.76 13.75 0.65
C VAL A 542 3.88 14.90 1.65
N THR A 543 4.73 14.75 2.66
CA THR A 543 4.77 15.73 3.76
C THR A 543 5.63 16.96 3.46
N GLY A 544 5.21 18.13 3.94
CA GLY A 544 5.92 19.40 3.86
C GLY A 544 7.24 19.45 4.64
N ALA A 545 7.53 18.44 5.46
CA ALA A 545 8.83 18.32 6.12
C ALA A 545 9.98 18.06 5.12
N CYS A 546 9.69 17.53 3.93
CA CYS A 546 10.60 17.47 2.78
C CYS A 546 9.77 17.28 1.49
N LEU A 547 9.40 18.39 0.85
CA LEU A 547 8.53 18.43 -0.33
C LEU A 547 9.13 19.30 -1.42
N MET A 548 9.36 18.74 -2.60
CA MET A 548 9.76 19.49 -3.80
C MET A 548 8.59 19.64 -4.78
N CYS A 549 8.45 20.82 -5.37
CA CYS A 549 7.54 21.06 -6.49
C CYS A 549 8.11 22.13 -7.43
N ARG A 550 7.54 22.26 -8.63
CA ARG A 550 7.86 23.38 -9.55
C ARG A 550 7.25 24.66 -9.01
N LYS A 551 8.02 25.74 -8.97
CA LYS A 551 7.57 27.07 -8.52
C LYS A 551 6.34 27.55 -9.30
N ALA A 552 6.37 27.39 -10.62
CA ALA A 552 5.24 27.77 -11.47
C ALA A 552 3.93 27.04 -11.12
N LEU A 553 4.01 25.75 -10.75
CA LEU A 553 2.84 24.99 -10.31
C LEU A 553 2.35 25.45 -8.94
N PHE A 554 3.27 25.68 -8.01
CA PHE A 554 2.94 26.21 -6.68
C PHE A 554 2.19 27.54 -6.78
N GLU A 555 2.66 28.45 -7.63
CA GLU A 555 2.00 29.73 -7.90
C GLU A 555 0.65 29.54 -8.60
N GLN A 556 0.56 28.62 -9.57
CA GLN A 556 -0.68 28.33 -10.30
C GLN A 556 -1.81 27.86 -9.39
N VAL A 557 -1.53 27.05 -8.37
CA VAL A 557 -2.53 26.54 -7.42
C VAL A 557 -2.77 27.48 -6.23
N GLY A 558 -2.13 28.65 -6.20
CA GLY A 558 -2.25 29.64 -5.13
C GLY A 558 -1.46 29.31 -3.86
N GLY A 559 -0.47 28.41 -3.94
CA GLY A 559 0.37 28.01 -2.83
C GLY A 559 -0.36 27.26 -1.70
N PHE A 560 0.21 27.34 -0.50
CA PHE A 560 -0.36 26.72 0.69
C PHE A 560 -1.61 27.48 1.17
N GLU A 561 -2.63 26.74 1.62
CA GLU A 561 -3.82 27.33 2.23
C GLU A 561 -3.49 27.95 3.60
N GLU A 562 -3.70 29.26 3.73
CA GLU A 562 -3.31 30.02 4.92
C GLU A 562 -4.24 29.81 6.11
N THR A 563 -5.45 29.29 5.88
CA THR A 563 -6.32 28.83 6.99
C THR A 563 -5.79 27.57 7.67
N LEU A 564 -4.99 26.76 6.97
CA LEU A 564 -4.30 25.59 7.51
C LEU A 564 -2.97 26.02 8.14
N THR A 565 -3.04 26.47 9.39
CA THR A 565 -1.92 27.14 10.06
C THR A 565 -0.77 26.21 10.45
N ILE A 566 -1.07 24.94 10.76
CA ILE A 566 -0.06 23.96 11.20
C ILE A 566 -0.20 22.63 10.46
N GLY A 567 -1.38 22.00 10.52
CA GLY A 567 -1.61 20.70 9.90
C GLY A 567 -2.18 20.80 8.49
N TYR A 568 -2.05 19.71 7.73
CA TYR A 568 -2.71 19.46 6.44
C TYR A 568 -2.40 20.40 5.26
N ASN A 569 -1.60 21.46 5.46
CA ASN A 569 -1.24 22.38 4.38
C ASN A 569 -0.52 21.69 3.21
N ASP A 570 0.38 20.77 3.52
CA ASP A 570 1.07 19.88 2.58
C ASP A 570 0.12 18.94 1.85
N ILE A 571 -0.86 18.39 2.58
CA ILE A 571 -1.91 17.54 2.01
C ILE A 571 -2.78 18.32 1.05
N ASP A 572 -3.29 19.49 1.44
CA ASP A 572 -4.08 20.37 0.57
C ASP A 572 -3.33 20.76 -0.70
N LEU A 573 -2.04 21.13 -0.59
CA LEU A 573 -1.20 21.43 -1.75
C LEU A 573 -1.08 20.21 -2.69
N CYS A 574 -0.84 19.03 -2.14
CA CYS A 574 -0.77 17.79 -2.91
C CYS A 574 -2.10 17.48 -3.62
N LEU A 575 -3.23 17.70 -2.97
CA LEU A 575 -4.56 17.48 -3.56
C LEU A 575 -4.89 18.51 -4.64
N LYS A 576 -4.48 19.77 -4.47
CA LYS A 576 -4.56 20.78 -5.55
C LYS A 576 -3.81 20.34 -6.80
N PHE A 577 -2.65 19.68 -6.65
CA PHE A 577 -1.93 19.11 -7.80
C PHE A 577 -2.67 17.92 -8.43
N LEU A 578 -3.28 17.05 -7.63
CA LEU A 578 -4.10 15.94 -8.15
C LEU A 578 -5.31 16.44 -8.96
N GLU A 579 -5.97 17.53 -8.53
CA GLU A 579 -7.07 18.17 -9.28
C GLU A 579 -6.62 18.73 -10.64
N LEU A 580 -5.33 19.03 -10.79
CA LEU A 580 -4.72 19.38 -12.08
C LEU A 580 -4.29 18.16 -12.91
N GLY A 581 -4.57 16.94 -12.44
CA GLY A 581 -4.17 15.68 -13.09
C GLY A 581 -2.71 15.31 -12.91
N LEU A 582 -2.01 16.01 -12.04
CA LEU A 582 -0.62 15.71 -11.72
C LEU A 582 -0.57 14.59 -10.69
N ARG A 583 0.60 13.99 -10.54
CA ARG A 583 0.83 12.89 -9.60
C ARG A 583 1.83 13.30 -8.53
N ASN A 584 1.62 12.85 -7.30
CA ASN A 584 2.58 13.02 -6.22
C ASN A 584 3.42 11.75 -6.10
N ILE A 585 4.72 11.90 -5.84
CA ILE A 585 5.69 10.81 -5.87
C ILE A 585 6.47 10.76 -4.56
N TYR A 586 6.55 9.56 -3.98
CA TYR A 586 7.41 9.25 -2.84
C TYR A 586 8.68 8.52 -3.31
N LEU A 587 9.84 8.96 -2.81
CA LEU A 587 11.15 8.40 -3.12
C LEU A 587 11.78 7.67 -1.91
N PRO A 588 11.92 6.34 -1.95
CA PRO A 588 12.39 5.55 -0.81
C PRO A 588 13.90 5.65 -0.54
N HIS A 589 14.67 6.05 -1.55
CA HIS A 589 16.13 6.20 -1.49
C HIS A 589 16.57 7.61 -1.05
N VAL A 590 15.67 8.60 -1.14
CA VAL A 590 15.85 9.95 -0.60
C VAL A 590 15.54 9.88 0.89
N GLN A 591 16.57 9.83 1.75
CA GLN A 591 16.38 9.62 3.19
C GLN A 591 16.90 10.82 3.99
N LEU A 592 16.09 11.25 4.95
CA LEU A 592 16.45 12.26 5.93
C LEU A 592 15.98 11.81 7.33
N TYR A 593 16.71 12.20 8.37
CA TYR A 593 16.15 12.21 9.72
C TYR A 593 15.26 13.44 9.89
N HIS A 594 14.19 13.30 10.67
CA HIS A 594 13.35 14.40 11.12
C HIS A 594 13.09 14.26 12.62
N TYR A 595 13.68 15.15 13.42
CA TYR A 595 13.77 15.04 14.89
C TYR A 595 12.54 15.57 15.64
N GLU A 596 11.37 15.43 15.01
CA GLU A 596 10.02 15.86 15.40
C GLU A 596 9.80 15.97 16.93
N SER A 597 9.00 16.96 17.35
CA SER A 597 8.59 17.28 18.74
C SER A 597 9.57 18.14 19.54
N LYS A 598 10.81 18.33 19.08
CA LYS A 598 11.77 19.24 19.75
C LYS A 598 11.46 20.72 19.54
N SER A 599 10.90 21.09 18.39
CA SER A 599 10.53 22.48 18.06
C SER A 599 9.09 22.84 18.44
N ARG A 600 8.19 21.85 18.56
CA ARG A 600 6.73 22.07 18.70
C ARG A 600 6.19 21.99 20.14
N GLY A 601 6.89 21.28 21.04
CA GLY A 601 6.37 20.91 22.37
C GLY A 601 5.18 19.94 22.30
N GLU A 602 4.73 19.38 23.43
CA GLU A 602 3.65 18.36 23.43
C GLU A 602 2.32 18.88 22.84
N ASP A 603 1.66 18.07 22.02
CA ASP A 603 0.41 18.38 21.30
C ASP A 603 -0.87 18.20 22.14
N LEU A 604 -0.73 17.99 23.45
CA LEU A 604 -1.84 17.67 24.36
C LEU A 604 -2.55 18.89 24.96
N ALA A 605 -2.13 20.12 24.62
CA ALA A 605 -2.79 21.32 25.11
C ALA A 605 -4.18 21.51 24.46
N PRO A 606 -5.23 21.95 25.21
CA PRO A 606 -6.61 22.02 24.69
C PRO A 606 -6.80 22.90 23.45
N ASP A 607 -6.05 23.99 23.35
CA ASP A 607 -6.03 24.91 22.20
C ASP A 607 -5.42 24.27 20.95
N LYS A 608 -4.36 23.47 21.10
CA LYS A 608 -3.76 22.68 20.01
C LYS A 608 -4.71 21.62 19.48
N GLN A 609 -5.46 20.96 20.38
CA GLN A 609 -6.47 19.98 20.00
C GLN A 609 -7.65 20.63 19.26
N ALA A 610 -8.18 21.76 19.77
CA ALA A 610 -9.28 22.47 19.12
C ALA A 610 -8.92 22.88 17.68
N ARG A 611 -7.75 23.48 17.47
CA ARG A 611 -7.23 23.81 16.14
C ARG A 611 -7.10 22.57 15.24
N PHE A 612 -6.55 21.47 15.77
CA PHE A 612 -6.41 20.23 15.00
C PHE A 612 -7.76 19.72 14.49
N PHE A 613 -8.82 19.79 15.32
CA PHE A 613 -10.17 19.43 14.89
C PHE A 613 -10.73 20.40 13.85
N GLU A 614 -10.52 21.71 13.99
CA GLU A 614 -10.93 22.71 13.00
C GLU A 614 -10.26 22.48 11.63
N GLU A 615 -8.94 22.27 11.60
CA GLU A 615 -8.19 21.99 10.37
C GLU A 615 -8.62 20.64 9.75
N THR A 616 -8.91 19.64 10.59
CA THR A 616 -9.45 18.35 10.13
C THR A 616 -10.82 18.51 9.47
N ASP A 617 -11.73 19.27 10.09
CA ASP A 617 -13.06 19.50 9.55
C ASP A 617 -13.01 20.34 8.28
N TRP A 618 -12.10 21.31 8.20
CA TRP A 618 -11.82 22.03 6.95
C TRP A 618 -11.43 21.08 5.83
N MET A 619 -10.49 20.14 6.07
CA MET A 619 -10.07 19.15 5.07
C MET A 619 -11.23 18.26 4.61
N ARG A 620 -12.08 17.81 5.52
CA ARG A 620 -13.25 16.98 5.19
C ARG A 620 -14.29 17.74 4.36
N GLN A 621 -14.48 19.03 4.65
CA GLN A 621 -15.41 19.88 3.90
C GLN A 621 -14.87 20.23 2.52
N ARG A 622 -13.57 20.52 2.42
CA ARG A 622 -12.91 20.92 1.16
C ARG A 622 -12.68 19.74 0.22
N TRP A 623 -12.34 18.57 0.75
CA TRP A 623 -11.89 17.40 -0.01
C TRP A 623 -12.68 16.11 0.34
N PRO A 624 -14.03 16.12 0.32
CA PRO A 624 -14.83 14.99 0.77
C PRO A 624 -14.61 13.73 -0.06
N ASN A 625 -14.47 13.87 -1.38
CA ASN A 625 -14.29 12.73 -2.29
C ASN A 625 -12.95 12.03 -2.06
N TRP A 626 -11.86 12.81 -1.99
CA TRP A 626 -10.51 12.29 -1.71
C TRP A 626 -10.42 11.61 -0.33
N MET A 627 -11.06 12.17 0.69
CA MET A 627 -11.09 11.56 2.02
C MET A 627 -11.89 10.24 2.05
N GLN A 628 -12.89 10.11 1.19
CA GLN A 628 -13.67 8.88 1.05
C GLN A 628 -12.97 7.84 0.17
N HIS A 629 -12.22 8.27 -0.84
CA HIS A 629 -11.53 7.40 -1.78
C HIS A 629 -10.16 7.96 -2.14
N ASP A 630 -9.14 7.36 -1.54
CA ASP A 630 -7.75 7.55 -1.94
C ASP A 630 -7.44 6.51 -3.04
N PRO A 631 -7.18 6.92 -4.29
CA PRO A 631 -6.92 5.99 -5.39
C PRO A 631 -5.62 5.19 -5.16
N TYR A 632 -4.73 5.65 -4.29
CA TYR A 632 -3.47 4.96 -3.98
C TYR A 632 -3.61 3.99 -2.79
N TYR A 633 -4.82 3.81 -2.25
CA TYR A 633 -5.09 2.95 -1.09
C TYR A 633 -6.36 2.10 -1.28
N ASN A 634 -6.19 0.79 -1.30
CA ASN A 634 -7.29 -0.14 -1.56
C ASN A 634 -8.36 -0.10 -0.45
N PRO A 635 -9.67 -0.07 -0.79
CA PRO A 635 -10.77 -0.01 0.19
C PRO A 635 -10.90 -1.23 1.11
N ASN A 636 -10.24 -2.34 0.76
CA ASN A 636 -10.19 -3.58 1.55
C ASN A 636 -9.14 -3.54 2.67
N LEU A 637 -8.36 -2.46 2.76
CA LEU A 637 -7.37 -2.23 3.81
C LEU A 637 -7.92 -1.36 4.94
N THR A 638 -7.34 -1.49 6.13
CA THR A 638 -7.79 -0.78 7.33
C THR A 638 -7.54 0.73 7.25
N ARG A 639 -8.54 1.54 7.58
CA ARG A 639 -8.37 2.98 7.79
C ARG A 639 -8.14 3.37 9.26
N ARG A 640 -7.81 2.40 10.12
CA ARG A 640 -7.56 2.64 11.55
C ARG A 640 -6.09 2.81 11.88
N HIS A 641 -5.22 2.14 11.13
CA HIS A 641 -3.79 2.05 11.41
C HIS A 641 -3.00 2.19 10.11
N GLU A 642 -1.78 2.67 10.23
CA GLU A 642 -0.87 2.95 9.10
C GLU A 642 -0.14 1.70 8.58
N ASN A 643 -0.64 0.50 8.88
CA ASN A 643 0.08 -0.76 8.75
C ASN A 643 -0.42 -1.67 7.62
N TYR A 644 -1.40 -1.20 6.82
CA TYR A 644 -1.95 -1.95 5.67
C TYR A 644 -2.51 -3.33 6.03
N GLN A 645 -3.00 -3.50 7.26
CA GLN A 645 -3.75 -4.70 7.62
C GLN A 645 -5.06 -4.77 6.83
N ILE A 646 -5.53 -6.00 6.62
CA ILE A 646 -6.86 -6.26 6.05
C ILE A 646 -7.91 -5.57 6.92
N ARG A 647 -8.89 -4.94 6.27
CA ARG A 647 -10.01 -4.31 6.97
C ARG A 647 -10.84 -5.38 7.67
N ASP A 648 -10.82 -5.36 9.01
CA ASP A 648 -11.67 -6.25 9.79
C ASP A 648 -13.15 -5.82 9.70
N PRO A 649 -14.05 -6.68 9.17
CA PRO A 649 -15.48 -6.38 9.12
C PRO A 649 -16.13 -6.31 10.51
N GLU A 650 -15.63 -7.05 11.50
CA GLU A 650 -16.24 -7.21 12.83
C GLU A 650 -15.77 -6.13 13.83
N ALA A 651 -14.63 -5.49 13.58
CA ALA A 651 -14.15 -4.39 14.41
C ALA A 651 -14.98 -3.10 14.30
N GLN A 652 -16.00 -3.05 13.42
CA GLN A 652 -16.85 -1.88 13.16
C GLN A 652 -17.91 -1.63 14.26
N THR A 653 -17.49 -1.12 15.43
CA THR A 653 -18.41 -0.67 16.50
C THR A 653 -18.83 0.81 16.39
N THR A 654 -18.46 1.50 15.31
CA THR A 654 -19.09 2.76 14.91
C THR A 654 -19.67 2.58 13.50
N PRO A 655 -20.94 2.95 13.26
CA PRO A 655 -21.56 2.72 11.97
C PRO A 655 -20.81 3.53 10.92
N THR A 656 -20.12 2.82 10.03
CA THR A 656 -19.87 3.30 8.68
C THR A 656 -21.23 3.77 8.16
N PRO A 657 -21.41 5.01 7.66
CA PRO A 657 -22.63 5.35 6.96
C PRO A 657 -22.81 4.28 5.89
N ALA A 658 -23.95 3.58 5.92
CA ALA A 658 -24.24 2.53 4.98
C ALA A 658 -23.84 3.03 3.58
N SER A 659 -22.89 2.34 2.95
CA SER A 659 -22.61 2.52 1.53
C SER A 659 -23.85 2.01 0.80
N THR A 660 -24.91 2.83 0.77
CA THR A 660 -25.85 2.78 -0.33
C THR A 660 -25.00 2.91 -1.58
N PRO A 661 -25.01 1.94 -2.52
CA PRO A 661 -24.39 2.14 -3.81
C PRO A 661 -25.14 3.29 -4.46
N ARG A 662 -24.60 4.49 -4.34
CA ARG A 662 -25.00 5.66 -5.11
C ARG A 662 -23.99 5.82 -6.24
N PRO A 663 -24.42 6.31 -7.40
CA PRO A 663 -23.52 6.60 -8.51
C PRO A 663 -22.38 7.46 -7.98
N TRP A 664 -21.17 6.99 -8.27
CA TRP A 664 -19.94 7.74 -8.06
C TRP A 664 -20.05 9.10 -8.78
N PRO A 665 -19.57 10.20 -8.18
CA PRO A 665 -19.71 11.53 -8.76
C PRO A 665 -19.01 11.64 -10.12
N ASP A 666 -19.60 12.43 -11.00
CA ASP A 666 -19.09 12.77 -12.33
C ASP A 666 -17.58 13.08 -12.28
N SER A 667 -16.85 12.51 -13.23
CA SER A 667 -15.41 12.66 -13.42
C SER A 667 -14.96 14.13 -13.36
N PRO A 668 -13.73 14.42 -12.88
CA PRO A 668 -13.12 15.72 -13.11
C PRO A 668 -13.04 16.03 -14.62
N PRO A 669 -13.13 17.31 -15.02
CA PRO A 669 -13.16 17.70 -16.43
C PRO A 669 -11.90 17.25 -17.15
N ALA A 670 -12.11 16.78 -18.39
CA ALA A 670 -11.10 16.31 -19.33
C ALA A 670 -9.82 17.17 -19.33
N PHE A 671 -8.67 16.51 -19.29
CA PHE A 671 -7.37 17.12 -19.56
C PHE A 671 -7.34 17.65 -21.01
N TYR A 672 -7.19 18.98 -21.14
CA TYR A 672 -7.03 19.77 -22.37
C TYR A 672 -5.74 19.45 -23.16
N PRO A 673 -5.46 20.09 -24.32
CA PRO A 673 -6.25 20.45 -25.51
C PRO A 673 -5.76 19.66 -26.77
N PRO A 674 -6.44 19.75 -27.93
CA PRO A 674 -6.05 19.00 -29.13
C PRO A 674 -4.77 19.56 -29.79
N THR A 675 -3.92 18.66 -30.27
CA THR A 675 -3.06 18.93 -31.45
C THR A 675 -3.78 18.53 -32.72
#